data_AF-A0A962LNV9-F1
#
_entry.id   AF-A0A962LNV9-F1
#
_cell.length_a   1.000
_cell.length_b   1.000
_cell.length_c   1.000
_cell.angle_alpha   90.00
_cell.angle_beta   90.00
_cell.angle_gamma   90.00
#
_symmetry.space_group_name_H-M   'P 1'
#
loop_
_entity.id
_entity.type
_entity.pdbx_description
1 polymer ?
#
loop_
_entity_poly.entity_id
_entity_poly.type
_entity_poly.pdbx_seq_one_letter_code
_entity_poly.pdbx_strand_id
1 'polypeptide(L)'
;MFSSAPVSAAPQWESQSIAQASGNVTSLLISTPAGTASGDLLLAAISTDGNASFSVPLGWTLLNQGSNGGNVSVAVFYRIASAAEPASQAFAWDSSEEAVGAILRYSGVSTSEPIAVLGAADGTNSSPTSPSVTTLSANTRVVRIYGADDDDLSGSPYPAGTTGRLNEESGTGGGTSALGVADSSQTAIGATGTAAFSMGSSEQWRALTVVLAPPGINPLPANDSNTAPAVCTAAAADGSGSISGGVNRYYPGNASVSAGATSISLGTSVGSGASINPGDTLLVIQMQDAVISTSNSNAYGDGSATGTADGSGSTDIRQTGLYEFVVATNSVGTGGGTVNLATALVRAYNRGTNRRFQVVRVPRFGNITLSGNVTATPWNGLAGGIVAMSVQGTLNLNGNSINVSGQGFRGADFAGSAATGSGDSSTDYVVASGNRWGAKGEGIAGGPNVGAMTNTDGYSGGSLARGAPGNAGGGGNDHNAGGGGGSNIGSGGRGGFPYPTGSVGGKGGATFAGYSGRLLLGGGGGAGHKNNAGGTGFGGNGGGLVFIDAGAITPAGGSIVANGSAGDFSVQDGAGGGGAGGTILIRTGSSSVAGLNLQATGGNGGDSYYADNHGPGGGGGGGAVYIAATGATTNVAGGDSGVRRNSGPLDPAVTNHGALAGHRGHVVAPTNVPAPVACDYGDAPAGYSTSTTLHTVDIASGTSPNLYLGSFVDYEWQGVASSDALADNIRDTSGTGAGSDEDGVTFTAPSGGGANILATVAVANNTGAIASVCGWLDVGADGVFDLAERKCSWVVSGGTVNVVFEWVVSATVTRTYYSRFRVCSTANQCNTPTGQAFSGEMEDFSLTYNPTHATIGKVALETIPLDALLSELRSEAGQGDAGSALALLGFYDSGLAESLQGAGVAVVVQALTGHLDPDGDGQVAALRWETLEERGTIGFYVERREPGSDAWQRLNGDLLPGLITAPMGGEYWLVDPQAQAGQTYEYRLIELEARGQTRSYGPWSLSLPQ
;
A
#
# COMPACT_ATOMS: atom_id res chain seq x y z
N MET A 1 -13.11 6.77 -19.74
CA MET A 1 -14.37 7.10 -19.03
C MET A 1 -14.78 5.89 -18.23
N PHE A 2 -14.47 5.84 -16.93
CA PHE A 2 -14.94 4.75 -16.08
C PHE A 2 -16.23 5.18 -15.37
N SER A 3 -17.27 4.37 -15.53
CA SER A 3 -18.58 4.54 -14.91
C SER A 3 -18.43 4.53 -13.39
N SER A 4 -18.90 5.59 -12.72
CA SER A 4 -19.11 5.59 -11.26
C SER A 4 -19.94 4.38 -10.85
N ALA A 5 -19.53 3.67 -9.80
CA ALA A 5 -20.38 2.67 -9.17
C ALA A 5 -21.73 3.33 -8.80
N PRO A 6 -22.87 2.65 -9.01
CA PRO A 6 -24.17 3.24 -8.71
C PRO A 6 -24.26 3.56 -7.22
N VAL A 7 -24.57 4.81 -6.91
CA VAL A 7 -24.81 5.26 -5.53
C VAL A 7 -26.00 4.47 -4.98
N SER A 8 -25.80 3.77 -3.86
CA SER A 8 -26.85 2.99 -3.21
C SER A 8 -28.01 3.89 -2.77
N ALA A 9 -29.23 3.52 -3.14
CA ALA A 9 -30.45 4.23 -2.77
C ALA A 9 -30.79 3.98 -1.30
N ALA A 10 -31.48 4.92 -0.66
CA ALA A 10 -31.87 4.76 0.74
C ALA A 10 -32.79 3.54 0.95
N PRO A 11 -32.77 2.91 2.14
CA PRO A 11 -33.72 1.87 2.45
C PRO A 11 -35.16 2.37 2.30
N GLN A 12 -36.06 1.50 1.86
CA GLN A 12 -37.45 1.86 1.58
C GLN A 12 -38.38 1.17 2.56
N TRP A 13 -39.35 1.92 3.06
CA TRP A 13 -40.46 1.34 3.82
C TRP A 13 -41.38 0.59 2.85
N GLU A 14 -41.85 -0.58 3.26
CA GLU A 14 -42.65 -1.46 2.41
C GLU A 14 -44.05 -1.72 2.98
N SER A 15 -44.12 -2.21 4.21
CA SER A 15 -45.36 -2.62 4.87
C SER A 15 -45.19 -2.69 6.38
N GLN A 16 -46.29 -2.89 7.11
CA GLN A 16 -46.27 -3.11 8.55
C GLN A 16 -47.40 -4.03 8.99
N SER A 17 -47.27 -4.58 10.19
CA SER A 17 -48.33 -5.28 10.92
C SER A 17 -48.40 -4.71 12.33
N ILE A 18 -49.61 -4.68 12.90
CA ILE A 18 -49.88 -4.07 14.20
C ILE A 18 -50.66 -5.08 15.05
N ALA A 19 -50.39 -5.10 16.36
CA ALA A 19 -51.21 -5.79 17.35
C ALA A 19 -51.45 -4.87 18.56
N GLN A 20 -52.65 -4.96 19.11
CA GLN A 20 -53.11 -4.19 20.26
C GLN A 20 -53.71 -5.15 21.28
N ALA A 21 -53.50 -4.86 22.56
CA ALA A 21 -54.14 -5.53 23.68
C ALA A 21 -54.70 -4.46 24.63
N SER A 22 -56.02 -4.26 24.57
CA SER A 22 -56.79 -3.32 25.41
C SER A 22 -57.08 -3.89 26.80
N GLY A 23 -56.16 -4.70 27.32
CA GLY A 23 -56.29 -5.38 28.59
C GLY A 23 -54.97 -6.08 28.93
N ASN A 24 -54.74 -6.27 30.22
CA ASN A 24 -53.44 -6.68 30.74
C ASN A 24 -52.96 -8.03 30.18
N VAL A 25 -51.85 -8.00 29.47
CA VAL A 25 -51.16 -9.17 28.90
C VAL A 25 -49.67 -9.11 29.23
N THR A 26 -48.96 -10.23 29.04
CA THR A 26 -47.50 -10.33 29.20
C THR A 26 -46.80 -10.53 27.85
N SER A 27 -47.55 -10.50 26.74
CA SER A 27 -47.00 -10.64 25.40
C SER A 27 -47.94 -10.12 24.31
N LEU A 28 -47.37 -9.65 23.19
CA LEU A 28 -48.09 -9.39 21.94
C LEU A 28 -47.64 -10.36 20.85
N LEU A 29 -48.61 -10.95 20.15
CA LEU A 29 -48.37 -11.75 18.94
C LEU A 29 -48.60 -10.86 17.72
N ILE A 30 -47.53 -10.50 17.01
CA ILE A 30 -47.59 -9.61 15.85
C ILE A 30 -47.32 -10.42 14.58
N SER A 31 -48.21 -10.33 13.58
CA SER A 31 -48.03 -10.99 12.29
C SER A 31 -46.82 -10.45 11.54
N THR A 32 -46.10 -11.30 10.81
CA THR A 32 -45.04 -10.85 9.90
C THR A 32 -45.65 -9.96 8.80
N PRO A 33 -45.09 -8.79 8.48
CA PRO A 33 -45.64 -7.87 7.48
C PRO A 33 -45.82 -8.52 6.11
N ALA A 34 -46.88 -8.13 5.42
CA ALA A 34 -47.20 -8.64 4.09
C ALA A 34 -46.05 -8.37 3.09
N GLY A 35 -45.72 -9.36 2.27
CA GLY A 35 -44.68 -9.27 1.25
C GLY A 35 -43.24 -9.43 1.75
N THR A 36 -43.03 -9.77 3.03
CA THR A 36 -41.70 -10.03 3.59
C THR A 36 -40.93 -11.07 2.76
N ALA A 37 -39.76 -10.68 2.28
CA ALA A 37 -38.83 -11.50 1.53
C ALA A 37 -37.51 -11.67 2.31
N SER A 38 -36.76 -12.73 1.98
CA SER A 38 -35.44 -12.95 2.58
C SER A 38 -34.52 -11.75 2.33
N GLY A 39 -33.88 -11.24 3.38
CA GLY A 39 -33.02 -10.06 3.32
C GLY A 39 -33.69 -8.74 3.66
N ASP A 40 -35.02 -8.70 3.80
CA ASP A 40 -35.70 -7.50 4.32
C ASP A 40 -35.40 -7.30 5.81
N LEU A 41 -35.36 -6.04 6.25
CA LEU A 41 -35.33 -5.72 7.67
C LEU A 41 -36.75 -5.73 8.23
N LEU A 42 -36.95 -6.48 9.31
CA LEU A 42 -38.11 -6.37 10.19
C LEU A 42 -37.69 -5.59 11.44
N LEU A 43 -38.34 -4.45 11.70
CA LEU A 43 -38.11 -3.59 12.85
C LEU A 43 -39.36 -3.61 13.73
N ALA A 44 -39.29 -4.22 14.91
CA ALA A 44 -40.41 -4.28 15.84
C ALA A 44 -40.30 -3.15 16.88
N ALA A 45 -41.40 -2.49 17.18
CA ALA A 45 -41.51 -1.52 18.26
C ALA A 45 -42.74 -1.84 19.11
N ILE A 46 -42.58 -1.87 20.44
CA ILE A 46 -43.64 -2.22 21.39
C ILE A 46 -43.66 -1.17 22.49
N SER A 47 -44.86 -0.68 22.83
CA SER A 47 -45.15 0.20 23.95
C SER A 47 -46.08 -0.51 24.95
N THR A 48 -45.86 -0.29 26.24
CA THR A 48 -46.70 -0.80 27.35
C THR A 48 -46.98 0.32 28.35
N ASP A 49 -48.13 0.31 29.02
CA ASP A 49 -48.63 1.32 30.00
C ASP A 49 -47.97 1.24 31.40
N GLY A 50 -46.84 0.54 31.50
CA GLY A 50 -46.15 0.29 32.76
C GLY A 50 -44.69 -0.07 32.60
N ASN A 51 -44.04 -0.38 33.72
CA ASN A 51 -42.63 -0.75 33.78
C ASN A 51 -42.39 -2.20 33.38
N ALA A 52 -42.41 -2.46 32.07
CA ALA A 52 -42.10 -3.76 31.49
C ALA A 52 -40.62 -3.93 31.14
N SER A 53 -40.06 -5.12 31.42
CA SER A 53 -38.77 -5.59 30.92
C SER A 53 -38.98 -6.69 29.88
N PHE A 54 -38.45 -6.50 28.67
CA PHE A 54 -38.73 -7.38 27.54
C PHE A 54 -37.68 -8.48 27.39
N SER A 55 -38.17 -9.67 27.04
CA SER A 55 -37.37 -10.81 26.61
C SER A 55 -37.06 -10.71 25.11
N VAL A 56 -35.87 -11.15 24.68
CA VAL A 56 -35.48 -11.14 23.26
C VAL A 56 -36.01 -12.40 22.58
N PRO A 57 -36.91 -12.29 21.58
CA PRO A 57 -37.40 -13.48 20.89
C PRO A 57 -36.32 -14.13 20.03
N LEU A 58 -36.44 -15.45 19.81
CA LEU A 58 -35.45 -16.20 19.03
C LEU A 58 -35.26 -15.63 17.62
N GLY A 59 -34.01 -15.35 17.25
CA GLY A 59 -33.65 -14.77 15.94
C GLY A 59 -33.85 -13.26 15.83
N TRP A 60 -34.29 -12.59 16.90
CA TRP A 60 -34.37 -11.13 16.97
C TRP A 60 -33.20 -10.56 17.77
N THR A 61 -32.85 -9.32 17.49
CA THR A 61 -31.86 -8.53 18.24
C THR A 61 -32.56 -7.36 18.91
N LEU A 62 -32.39 -7.19 20.21
CA LEU A 62 -32.87 -6.01 20.94
C LEU A 62 -31.97 -4.80 20.64
N LEU A 63 -32.55 -3.70 20.14
CA LEU A 63 -31.85 -2.44 19.89
C LEU A 63 -31.86 -1.52 21.09
N ASN A 64 -33.03 -1.36 21.71
CA ASN A 64 -33.19 -0.51 22.88
C ASN A 64 -34.44 -0.94 23.64
N GLN A 65 -34.39 -0.83 24.96
CA GLN A 65 -35.59 -0.80 25.79
C GLN A 65 -35.40 0.18 26.94
N GLY A 66 -36.48 0.71 27.48
CA GLY A 66 -36.47 1.51 28.71
C GLY A 66 -37.85 1.96 29.12
N SER A 67 -37.97 2.32 30.40
CA SER A 67 -39.19 2.88 31.00
C SER A 67 -39.01 4.35 31.35
N ASN A 68 -40.08 5.13 31.24
CA ASN A 68 -40.15 6.49 31.76
C ASN A 68 -41.12 6.57 32.95
N GLY A 69 -40.59 6.90 34.13
CA GLY A 69 -41.39 7.12 35.34
C GLY A 69 -42.07 5.86 35.91
N GLY A 70 -41.92 4.70 35.27
CA GLY A 70 -42.66 3.48 35.58
C GLY A 70 -44.04 3.38 34.92
N ASN A 71 -44.40 4.34 34.07
CA ASN A 71 -45.73 4.46 33.47
C ASN A 71 -45.77 4.11 31.98
N VAL A 72 -44.62 4.10 31.31
CA VAL A 72 -44.54 3.60 29.94
C VAL A 72 -43.21 2.91 29.73
N SER A 73 -43.22 1.79 29.02
CA SER A 73 -42.00 1.13 28.54
C SER A 73 -42.04 0.98 27.03
N VAL A 74 -40.91 1.26 26.38
CA VAL A 74 -40.75 1.06 24.93
C VAL A 74 -39.58 0.14 24.67
N ALA A 75 -39.80 -0.89 23.85
CA ALA A 75 -38.75 -1.77 23.36
C ALA A 75 -38.75 -1.85 21.82
N VAL A 76 -37.55 -1.81 21.25
CA VAL A 76 -37.33 -1.87 19.80
C VAL A 76 -36.38 -3.02 19.47
N PHE A 77 -36.77 -3.86 18.52
CA PHE A 77 -36.02 -5.04 18.06
C PHE A 77 -35.84 -4.99 16.56
N TYR A 78 -34.84 -5.69 16.04
CA TYR A 78 -34.78 -5.98 14.61
C TYR A 78 -34.43 -7.43 14.30
N ARG A 79 -34.76 -7.83 13.08
CA ARG A 79 -34.37 -9.10 12.47
C ARG A 79 -34.22 -8.93 10.96
N ILE A 80 -33.25 -9.63 10.37
CA ILE A 80 -33.22 -9.81 8.91
C ILE A 80 -34.07 -11.03 8.56
N ALA A 81 -35.09 -10.82 7.73
CA ALA A 81 -35.99 -11.87 7.32
C ALA A 81 -35.22 -12.97 6.58
N SER A 82 -35.57 -14.22 6.89
CA SER A 82 -35.00 -15.41 6.25
C SER A 82 -35.92 -15.96 5.17
N ALA A 83 -35.45 -16.94 4.39
CA ALA A 83 -36.29 -17.66 3.44
C ALA A 83 -37.40 -18.50 4.12
N ALA A 84 -37.30 -18.74 5.44
CA ALA A 84 -38.28 -19.49 6.24
C ALA A 84 -38.82 -18.62 7.39
N GLU A 85 -39.25 -17.40 7.06
CA GLU A 85 -39.72 -16.44 8.06
C GLU A 85 -41.05 -16.90 8.70
N PRO A 86 -41.17 -16.92 10.04
CA PRO A 86 -42.41 -17.30 10.72
C PRO A 86 -43.60 -16.41 10.31
N ALA A 87 -44.82 -16.93 10.40
CA ALA A 87 -46.03 -16.16 10.07
C ALA A 87 -46.34 -15.04 11.09
N SER A 88 -45.86 -15.19 12.33
CA SER A 88 -46.02 -14.23 13.42
C SER A 88 -44.93 -14.40 14.45
N GLN A 89 -44.65 -13.35 15.20
CA GLN A 89 -43.69 -13.34 16.30
C GLN A 89 -44.37 -12.89 17.60
N ALA A 90 -44.13 -13.63 18.68
CA ALA A 90 -44.49 -13.20 20.02
C ALA A 90 -43.35 -12.35 20.64
N PHE A 91 -43.70 -11.21 21.23
CA PHE A 91 -42.83 -10.36 22.03
C PHE A 91 -43.36 -10.36 23.46
N ALA A 92 -42.56 -10.78 24.43
CA ALA A 92 -43.00 -11.02 25.81
C ALA A 92 -42.18 -10.21 26.83
N TRP A 93 -42.81 -9.85 27.94
CA TRP A 93 -42.24 -9.09 29.06
C TRP A 93 -42.68 -9.66 30.42
N ASP A 94 -42.17 -9.08 31.51
CA ASP A 94 -42.23 -9.64 32.87
C ASP A 94 -43.38 -9.11 33.76
N SER A 95 -44.13 -8.10 33.30
CA SER A 95 -45.29 -7.54 33.99
C SER A 95 -46.58 -7.66 33.16
N SER A 96 -47.75 -7.47 33.79
CA SER A 96 -49.05 -7.59 33.11
C SER A 96 -49.55 -6.19 32.76
N GLU A 97 -49.51 -5.85 31.48
CA GLU A 97 -49.68 -4.47 30.97
C GLU A 97 -50.61 -4.46 29.75
N GLU A 98 -51.27 -3.34 29.50
CA GLU A 98 -51.85 -3.05 28.18
C GLU A 98 -50.74 -2.66 27.21
N ALA A 99 -50.89 -3.07 25.95
CA ALA A 99 -49.77 -2.95 25.00
C ALA A 99 -50.23 -2.69 23.58
N VAL A 100 -49.42 -1.91 22.87
CA VAL A 100 -49.50 -1.73 21.42
C VAL A 100 -48.13 -1.98 20.80
N GLY A 101 -48.10 -2.68 19.68
CA GLY A 101 -46.85 -3.00 19.01
C GLY A 101 -47.02 -3.16 17.51
N ALA A 102 -45.93 -2.92 16.78
CA ALA A 102 -45.88 -3.10 15.34
C ALA A 102 -44.57 -3.73 14.89
N ILE A 103 -44.61 -4.47 13.78
CA ILE A 103 -43.43 -4.83 12.99
C ILE A 103 -43.48 -4.03 11.69
N LEU A 104 -42.44 -3.24 11.41
CA LEU A 104 -42.25 -2.52 10.17
C LEU A 104 -41.27 -3.27 9.27
N ARG A 105 -41.59 -3.38 7.98
CA ARG A 105 -40.74 -3.98 6.95
C ARG A 105 -40.05 -2.91 6.13
N TYR A 106 -38.73 -3.01 6.00
CA TYR A 106 -37.92 -2.17 5.12
C TYR A 106 -37.09 -3.02 4.15
N SER A 107 -37.14 -2.68 2.87
CA SER A 107 -36.30 -3.27 1.83
C SER A 107 -35.07 -2.40 1.55
N GLY A 108 -34.07 -2.97 0.88
CA GLY A 108 -32.84 -2.24 0.58
C GLY A 108 -32.10 -1.79 1.83
N VAL A 109 -32.22 -2.54 2.92
CA VAL A 109 -31.41 -2.36 4.13
C VAL A 109 -30.19 -3.28 4.02
N SER A 110 -29.05 -2.83 4.54
CA SER A 110 -27.86 -3.67 4.71
C SER A 110 -28.20 -4.89 5.57
N THR A 111 -28.04 -6.09 5.03
CA THR A 111 -28.28 -7.35 5.77
C THR A 111 -27.15 -7.69 6.74
N SER A 112 -26.00 -7.04 6.61
CA SER A 112 -24.85 -7.20 7.52
C SER A 112 -24.81 -6.14 8.62
N GLU A 113 -25.30 -4.93 8.36
CA GLU A 113 -25.34 -3.78 9.28
C GLU A 113 -26.63 -2.97 9.11
N PRO A 114 -27.79 -3.52 9.49
CA PRO A 114 -29.06 -2.89 9.21
C PRO A 114 -29.28 -1.58 9.96
N ILE A 115 -28.65 -1.41 11.13
CA ILE A 115 -28.80 -0.24 12.00
C ILE A 115 -27.46 0.49 12.09
N ALA A 116 -27.38 1.67 11.49
CA ALA A 116 -26.16 2.49 11.44
C ALA A 116 -25.88 3.24 12.75
N VAL A 117 -26.91 3.80 13.35
CA VAL A 117 -26.85 4.54 14.61
C VAL A 117 -28.24 4.59 15.23
N LEU A 118 -28.32 4.64 16.56
CA LEU A 118 -29.57 4.83 17.28
C LEU A 118 -29.43 5.93 18.34
N GLY A 119 -30.55 6.38 18.90
CA GLY A 119 -30.63 7.27 20.06
C GLY A 119 -31.99 7.20 20.72
N ALA A 120 -32.05 7.48 22.02
CA ALA A 120 -33.29 7.45 22.81
C ALA A 120 -33.36 8.66 23.77
N ALA A 121 -34.57 9.13 24.05
CA ALA A 121 -34.87 10.20 24.98
C ALA A 121 -36.21 9.94 25.67
N ASP A 122 -36.37 10.49 26.88
CA ASP A 122 -37.58 10.38 27.69
C ASP A 122 -38.08 11.79 28.05
N GLY A 123 -39.37 11.93 28.34
CA GLY A 123 -39.93 13.21 28.78
C GLY A 123 -41.39 13.15 29.23
N THR A 124 -41.90 14.27 29.74
CA THR A 124 -43.30 14.39 30.18
C THR A 124 -43.88 15.68 29.63
N ASN A 125 -44.62 15.58 28.54
CA ASN A 125 -45.31 16.66 27.83
C ASN A 125 -46.10 16.10 26.64
N SER A 126 -46.87 16.94 25.95
CA SER A 126 -47.67 16.56 24.79
C SER A 126 -46.88 16.46 23.47
N SER A 127 -45.55 16.38 23.54
CA SER A 127 -44.65 16.48 22.37
C SER A 127 -43.48 15.49 22.45
N PRO A 128 -43.72 14.17 22.32
CA PRO A 128 -42.66 13.17 22.33
C PRO A 128 -41.56 13.49 21.33
N THR A 129 -40.33 13.67 21.81
CA THR A 129 -39.24 14.19 20.98
C THR A 129 -38.13 13.17 20.82
N SER A 130 -38.01 12.59 19.63
CA SER A 130 -36.90 11.71 19.25
C SER A 130 -35.58 12.52 19.18
N PRO A 131 -34.47 12.02 19.75
CA PRO A 131 -33.21 12.76 19.83
C PRO A 131 -32.47 12.81 18.49
N SER A 132 -31.58 13.80 18.32
CA SER A 132 -30.67 13.82 17.18
C SER A 132 -29.57 12.79 17.34
N VAL A 133 -29.29 12.06 16.26
CA VAL A 133 -28.12 11.20 16.08
C VAL A 133 -27.37 11.62 14.82
N THR A 134 -26.08 11.33 14.71
CA THR A 134 -25.28 11.66 13.53
C THR A 134 -25.18 10.43 12.62
N THR A 135 -25.73 10.52 11.41
CA THR A 135 -25.56 9.46 10.41
C THR A 135 -24.12 9.44 9.93
N LEU A 136 -23.59 8.24 9.73
CA LEU A 136 -22.21 8.02 9.29
C LEU A 136 -22.13 7.61 7.81
N SER A 137 -23.28 7.61 7.14
CA SER A 137 -23.44 7.28 5.73
C SER A 137 -24.54 8.13 5.08
N ALA A 138 -24.31 8.48 3.82
CA ALA A 138 -25.30 9.11 2.97
C ALA A 138 -26.41 8.12 2.59
N ASN A 139 -27.55 8.66 2.14
CA ASN A 139 -28.73 7.90 1.73
C ASN A 139 -29.25 6.92 2.79
N THR A 140 -29.30 7.33 4.06
CA THR A 140 -29.87 6.51 5.12
C THR A 140 -31.38 6.72 5.25
N ARG A 141 -32.05 5.82 5.95
CA ARG A 141 -33.46 5.98 6.37
C ARG A 141 -33.49 6.24 7.87
N VAL A 142 -33.98 7.39 8.29
CA VAL A 142 -34.11 7.76 9.70
C VAL A 142 -35.52 7.44 10.16
N VAL A 143 -35.66 6.46 11.05
CA VAL A 143 -36.92 6.04 11.68
C VAL A 143 -37.03 6.70 13.05
N ARG A 144 -38.13 7.40 13.30
CA ARG A 144 -38.49 8.05 14.56
C ARG A 144 -39.60 7.25 15.20
N ILE A 145 -39.44 6.88 16.46
CA ILE A 145 -40.38 6.05 17.21
C ILE A 145 -40.70 6.78 18.51
N TYR A 146 -41.94 6.72 18.98
CA TYR A 146 -42.27 7.06 20.36
C TYR A 146 -43.28 6.08 20.93
N GLY A 147 -43.23 5.87 22.24
CA GLY A 147 -44.36 5.36 23.01
C GLY A 147 -44.69 6.33 24.14
N ALA A 148 -45.96 6.44 24.48
CA ALA A 148 -46.47 7.28 25.55
C ALA A 148 -47.44 6.51 26.43
N ASP A 149 -47.54 6.92 27.69
CA ASP A 149 -48.62 6.57 28.61
C ASP A 149 -49.95 7.15 28.06
N ASP A 150 -51.04 6.42 28.22
CA ASP A 150 -52.44 6.74 27.86
C ASP A 150 -52.82 6.88 26.35
N ASP A 151 -54.13 7.00 26.07
CA ASP A 151 -54.78 7.10 24.75
C ASP A 151 -55.02 8.55 24.27
N ASP A 152 -53.97 9.36 24.32
CA ASP A 152 -54.00 10.78 23.95
C ASP A 152 -53.44 11.08 22.55
N LEU A 153 -53.68 10.22 21.57
CA LEU A 153 -53.23 10.46 20.19
C LEU A 153 -53.91 11.67 19.55
N SER A 154 -53.15 12.41 18.74
CA SER A 154 -53.68 13.50 17.89
C SER A 154 -53.91 13.04 16.44
N GLY A 155 -54.83 13.70 15.73
CA GLY A 155 -55.19 13.32 14.35
C GLY A 155 -54.11 13.53 13.27
N SER A 156 -53.02 14.26 13.57
CA SER A 156 -51.85 14.40 12.69
C SER A 156 -50.57 14.56 13.53
N PRO A 157 -50.05 13.47 14.10
CA PRO A 157 -49.06 13.52 15.18
C PRO A 157 -47.62 13.51 14.71
N TYR A 158 -47.36 13.48 13.39
CA TYR A 158 -46.04 13.19 12.86
C TYR A 158 -45.11 14.42 12.79
N PRO A 159 -43.81 14.27 13.10
CA PRO A 159 -42.85 15.35 12.99
C PRO A 159 -42.74 15.94 11.59
N ALA A 160 -42.53 17.25 11.50
CA ALA A 160 -42.32 17.94 10.23
C ALA A 160 -41.14 17.33 9.44
N GLY A 161 -41.31 17.15 8.13
CA GLY A 161 -40.30 16.56 7.25
C GLY A 161 -40.20 15.03 7.30
N THR A 162 -41.09 14.36 8.04
CA THR A 162 -41.18 12.90 8.08
C THR A 162 -42.47 12.39 7.43
N THR A 163 -42.50 11.10 7.11
CA THR A 163 -43.70 10.38 6.66
C THR A 163 -44.16 9.44 7.77
N GLY A 164 -45.39 9.60 8.25
CA GLY A 164 -45.99 8.74 9.26
C GLY A 164 -46.16 7.30 8.77
N ARG A 165 -45.87 6.33 9.64
CA ARG A 165 -46.03 4.88 9.39
C ARG A 165 -47.10 4.27 10.27
N LEU A 166 -47.09 4.56 11.57
CA LEU A 166 -48.16 4.15 12.49
C LEU A 166 -48.40 5.18 13.57
N ASN A 167 -49.61 5.17 14.12
CA ASN A 167 -50.00 5.94 15.28
C ASN A 167 -51.23 5.27 15.92
N GLU A 168 -51.01 4.45 16.93
CA GLU A 168 -51.98 3.49 17.46
C GLU A 168 -51.91 3.42 18.99
N GLU A 169 -53.03 3.06 19.62
CA GLU A 169 -53.17 2.92 21.09
C GLU A 169 -53.52 1.48 21.48
N SER A 170 -53.23 1.07 22.71
CA SER A 170 -53.59 -0.25 23.20
C SER A 170 -55.10 -0.42 23.42
N GLY A 171 -55.82 0.65 23.80
CA GLY A 171 -57.21 0.62 24.23
C GLY A 171 -57.78 2.02 24.45
N THR A 172 -58.71 2.17 25.41
CA THR A 172 -59.24 3.48 25.82
C THR A 172 -59.18 3.68 27.34
N GLY A 173 -58.70 4.82 27.82
CA GLY A 173 -58.62 5.20 29.24
C GLY A 173 -57.24 5.01 29.88
N GLY A 174 -57.06 5.57 31.08
CA GLY A 174 -55.78 5.77 31.79
C GLY A 174 -54.93 4.57 32.23
N GLY A 175 -55.13 3.40 31.64
CA GLY A 175 -54.22 2.25 31.74
C GLY A 175 -53.86 1.75 30.34
N THR A 176 -53.63 2.67 29.42
CA THR A 176 -53.34 2.37 28.02
C THR A 176 -51.99 2.92 27.63
N SER A 177 -51.49 2.53 26.46
CA SER A 177 -50.28 3.12 25.90
C SER A 177 -50.46 3.43 24.42
N ALA A 178 -49.79 4.48 23.97
CA ALA A 178 -49.70 4.86 22.57
C ALA A 178 -48.34 4.48 21.98
N LEU A 179 -48.32 4.25 20.66
CA LEU A 179 -47.11 4.03 19.86
C LEU A 179 -47.25 4.75 18.52
N GLY A 180 -46.23 5.52 18.16
CA GLY A 180 -46.14 6.11 16.82
C GLY A 180 -44.77 5.99 16.20
N VAL A 181 -44.76 5.87 14.87
CA VAL A 181 -43.55 5.76 14.07
C VAL A 181 -43.68 6.62 12.83
N ALA A 182 -42.61 7.34 12.50
CA ALA A 182 -42.44 8.06 11.25
C ALA A 182 -41.03 7.83 10.70
N ASP A 183 -40.83 8.02 9.40
CA ASP A 183 -39.48 7.97 8.83
C ASP A 183 -39.20 9.08 7.82
N SER A 184 -37.92 9.25 7.49
CA SER A 184 -37.47 10.18 6.46
C SER A 184 -36.17 9.68 5.82
N SER A 185 -35.95 10.05 4.55
CA SER A 185 -34.64 9.81 3.92
C SER A 185 -33.66 10.90 4.33
N GLN A 186 -32.43 10.50 4.65
CA GLN A 186 -31.33 11.41 4.86
C GLN A 186 -30.27 11.18 3.79
N THR A 187 -30.13 12.15 2.89
CA THR A 187 -29.29 12.04 1.69
C THR A 187 -27.81 12.33 1.96
N ALA A 188 -27.48 13.01 3.06
CA ALA A 188 -26.11 13.35 3.43
C ALA A 188 -25.73 12.86 4.83
N ILE A 189 -24.44 12.58 5.03
CA ILE A 189 -23.84 12.33 6.36
C ILE A 189 -24.06 13.56 7.24
N GLY A 190 -24.48 13.36 8.48
CA GLY A 190 -24.62 14.45 9.44
C GLY A 190 -25.72 14.23 10.47
N ALA A 191 -25.93 15.25 11.31
CA ALA A 191 -26.97 15.21 12.33
C ALA A 191 -28.36 15.06 11.69
N THR A 192 -29.14 14.11 12.19
CA THR A 192 -30.54 13.87 11.82
C THR A 192 -31.48 14.97 12.32
N GLY A 193 -31.04 15.79 13.30
CA GLY A 193 -31.88 16.72 14.03
C GLY A 193 -32.80 16.01 15.05
N THR A 194 -33.43 16.77 15.93
CA THR A 194 -34.52 16.25 16.78
C THR A 194 -35.83 16.27 16.00
N ALA A 195 -36.77 15.38 16.36
CA ALA A 195 -38.07 15.28 15.71
C ALA A 195 -39.16 15.07 16.76
N ALA A 196 -40.14 15.98 16.81
CA ALA A 196 -41.20 15.98 17.81
C ALA A 196 -42.53 15.52 17.22
N PHE A 197 -43.14 14.53 17.86
CA PHE A 197 -44.52 14.11 17.62
C PHE A 197 -45.50 15.05 18.35
N SER A 198 -46.80 14.93 18.09
CA SER A 198 -47.84 15.72 18.76
C SER A 198 -48.94 14.83 19.34
N MET A 199 -49.28 15.06 20.61
CA MET A 199 -50.35 14.40 21.35
C MET A 199 -51.41 15.41 21.82
N GLY A 200 -52.60 14.91 22.16
CA GLY A 200 -53.73 15.71 22.67
C GLY A 200 -53.51 16.23 24.09
N SER A 201 -52.83 15.44 24.92
CA SER A 201 -52.55 15.73 26.33
C SER A 201 -51.08 15.45 26.68
N SER A 202 -50.70 15.76 27.92
CA SER A 202 -49.32 15.73 28.37
C SER A 202 -49.00 14.46 29.14
N GLU A 203 -48.35 13.51 28.46
CA GLU A 203 -48.05 12.19 29.05
C GLU A 203 -46.56 11.93 29.22
N GLN A 204 -46.22 10.91 30.01
CA GLN A 204 -44.89 10.33 30.06
C GLN A 204 -44.63 9.59 28.75
N TRP A 205 -43.49 9.85 28.13
CA TRP A 205 -43.14 9.23 26.87
C TRP A 205 -41.68 8.82 26.80
N ARG A 206 -41.38 7.87 25.91
CA ARG A 206 -40.04 7.48 25.48
C ARG A 206 -39.98 7.52 23.96
N ALA A 207 -38.98 8.18 23.40
CA ALA A 207 -38.81 8.36 21.96
C ALA A 207 -37.42 7.94 21.49
N LEU A 208 -37.34 7.37 20.29
CA LEU A 208 -36.12 6.86 19.69
C LEU A 208 -35.91 7.40 18.27
N THR A 209 -34.65 7.44 17.87
CA THR A 209 -34.18 7.62 16.49
C THR A 209 -33.37 6.40 16.11
N VAL A 210 -33.76 5.72 15.04
CA VAL A 210 -33.09 4.51 14.52
C VAL A 210 -32.74 4.76 13.06
N VAL A 211 -31.46 4.69 12.70
CA VAL A 211 -30.99 4.95 11.34
C VAL A 211 -30.71 3.63 10.63
N LEU A 212 -31.43 3.38 9.55
CA LEU A 212 -31.25 2.19 8.71
C LEU A 212 -30.22 2.47 7.62
N ALA A 213 -29.25 1.56 7.46
CA ALA A 213 -28.18 1.68 6.48
C ALA A 213 -28.59 1.08 5.13
N PRO A 214 -28.36 1.75 3.98
CA PRO A 214 -28.45 1.09 2.68
C PRO A 214 -27.35 0.03 2.46
N PRO A 215 -27.49 -0.88 1.48
CA PRO A 215 -26.51 -1.93 1.22
C PRO A 215 -25.29 -1.35 0.49
N GLY A 216 -24.09 -1.86 0.78
CA GLY A 216 -22.87 -1.50 0.03
C GLY A 216 -22.21 -0.18 0.42
N ILE A 217 -22.50 0.39 1.59
CA ILE A 217 -21.79 1.58 2.06
C ILE A 217 -20.45 1.19 2.65
N ASN A 218 -19.43 1.45 1.87
CA ASN A 218 -18.11 1.73 2.34
C ASN A 218 -18.13 3.13 3.01
N PRO A 219 -17.92 3.30 4.33
CA PRO A 219 -17.95 4.61 4.99
C PRO A 219 -16.73 5.49 4.68
N LEU A 220 -16.03 5.28 3.56
CA LEU A 220 -14.87 6.10 3.19
C LEU A 220 -15.32 7.28 2.29
N PRO A 221 -15.31 8.54 2.78
CA PRO A 221 -15.11 9.69 1.89
C PRO A 221 -13.81 9.50 1.09
N ALA A 222 -13.85 9.88 -0.19
CA ALA A 222 -12.83 9.57 -1.20
C ALA A 222 -11.49 10.34 -1.06
N ASN A 223 -11.10 10.82 0.13
CA ASN A 223 -10.04 11.84 0.26
C ASN A 223 -8.84 11.51 1.16
N ASP A 224 -8.40 10.26 1.31
CA ASP A 224 -7.17 10.01 2.08
C ASP A 224 -5.99 9.58 1.21
N SER A 225 -5.12 10.54 0.91
CA SER A 225 -3.75 10.33 0.45
C SER A 225 -2.87 9.74 1.57
N ASN A 226 -3.24 8.56 2.08
CA ASN A 226 -2.41 7.71 2.95
C ASN A 226 -1.42 6.86 2.15
N THR A 227 -1.12 7.33 0.94
CA THR A 227 -0.08 6.77 0.12
C THR A 227 1.24 6.95 0.89
N ALA A 228 1.96 5.84 1.11
CA ALA A 228 3.42 5.91 1.04
C ALA A 228 3.76 6.78 -0.19
N PRO A 229 4.80 7.64 -0.17
CA PRO A 229 5.36 8.04 -1.46
C PRO A 229 5.51 6.74 -2.25
N ALA A 230 4.96 6.74 -3.46
CA ALA A 230 5.13 5.63 -4.36
C ALA A 230 6.65 5.53 -4.49
N VAL A 231 7.24 4.53 -3.83
CA VAL A 231 8.68 4.36 -3.76
C VAL A 231 8.93 2.90 -4.07
N CYS A 232 9.56 2.71 -5.21
CA CYS A 232 10.18 1.46 -5.58
C CYS A 232 11.28 1.20 -4.60
N THR A 233 11.35 -0.02 -4.11
CA THR A 233 12.26 -0.35 -3.03
C THR A 233 13.10 -1.52 -3.52
N ALA A 234 14.41 -1.55 -3.22
CA ALA A 234 15.39 -2.50 -3.78
C ALA A 234 14.94 -3.97 -3.72
N ALA A 235 15.52 -4.90 -4.51
CA ALA A 235 15.20 -6.34 -4.44
C ALA A 235 15.03 -6.85 -2.99
N ALA A 236 14.14 -7.83 -2.78
CA ALA A 236 13.83 -8.49 -1.50
C ALA A 236 14.97 -8.43 -0.46
N ALA A 237 15.04 -7.33 0.31
CA ALA A 237 16.17 -7.05 1.19
C ALA A 237 16.32 -8.09 2.30
N ASP A 238 15.20 -8.75 2.63
CA ASP A 238 15.12 -9.84 3.60
C ASP A 238 15.06 -11.23 2.93
N GLY A 239 15.28 -11.30 1.62
CA GLY A 239 15.37 -12.53 0.84
C GLY A 239 14.04 -13.24 0.59
N SER A 240 14.13 -14.44 0.03
CA SER A 240 13.01 -15.39 -0.12
C SER A 240 13.22 -16.59 0.80
N GLY A 241 12.15 -17.31 1.16
CA GLY A 241 12.28 -18.54 1.95
C GLY A 241 11.08 -18.83 2.84
N SER A 242 11.35 -19.35 4.03
CA SER A 242 10.32 -19.70 5.00
C SER A 242 10.42 -18.89 6.29
N ILE A 243 9.28 -18.45 6.82
CA ILE A 243 9.23 -17.63 8.04
C ILE A 243 8.21 -18.18 9.05
N SER A 244 8.46 -17.87 10.34
CA SER A 244 7.56 -18.10 11.47
C SER A 244 7.95 -17.17 12.62
N GLY A 245 7.08 -17.00 13.63
CA GLY A 245 7.32 -16.15 14.78
C GLY A 245 7.25 -14.65 14.46
N GLY A 246 8.00 -13.84 15.23
CA GLY A 246 7.98 -12.38 15.09
C GLY A 246 8.89 -11.87 13.96
N VAL A 247 8.32 -11.11 13.03
CA VAL A 247 9.04 -10.60 11.84
C VAL A 247 9.42 -9.12 11.93
N ASN A 248 8.79 -8.36 12.83
CA ASN A 248 9.01 -6.92 12.97
C ASN A 248 9.89 -6.55 14.16
N ARG A 249 10.52 -5.38 14.04
CA ARG A 249 11.14 -4.64 15.14
C ARG A 249 10.48 -3.27 15.25
N TYR A 250 10.24 -2.83 16.49
CA TYR A 250 9.44 -1.65 16.80
C TYR A 250 10.26 -0.68 17.63
N TYR A 251 10.19 0.60 17.29
CA TYR A 251 10.89 1.67 17.96
C TYR A 251 9.88 2.71 18.45
N PRO A 252 9.74 2.94 19.76
CA PRO A 252 8.87 3.99 20.27
C PRO A 252 9.45 5.36 19.91
N GLY A 253 8.64 6.29 19.40
CA GLY A 253 9.09 7.64 19.05
C GLY A 253 9.37 8.46 20.31
N ASN A 254 10.58 8.97 20.49
CA ASN A 254 11.04 9.55 21.77
C ASN A 254 10.68 11.03 21.95
N ALA A 255 10.33 11.73 20.88
CA ALA A 255 9.88 13.12 20.87
C ALA A 255 8.84 13.34 19.76
N SER A 256 7.98 14.35 19.91
CA SER A 256 7.07 14.74 18.83
C SER A 256 7.85 15.18 17.60
N VAL A 257 7.31 14.87 16.43
CA VAL A 257 7.89 15.24 15.13
C VAL A 257 6.82 15.94 14.30
N SER A 258 7.22 17.01 13.63
CA SER A 258 6.35 17.82 12.77
C SER A 258 6.30 17.28 11.34
N ALA A 259 5.22 17.59 10.63
CA ALA A 259 5.20 17.45 9.18
C ALA A 259 6.34 18.28 8.57
N GLY A 260 6.98 17.77 7.52
CA GLY A 260 8.17 18.34 6.90
C GLY A 260 9.49 17.89 7.52
N ALA A 261 9.48 17.17 8.64
CA ALA A 261 10.71 16.69 9.26
C ALA A 261 11.35 15.55 8.44
N THR A 262 12.69 15.57 8.34
CA THR A 262 13.51 14.55 7.65
C THR A 262 14.25 13.62 8.61
N SER A 263 13.92 13.64 9.89
CA SER A 263 14.47 12.72 10.89
C SER A 263 13.51 12.51 12.06
N ILE A 264 13.66 11.37 12.75
CA ILE A 264 12.85 10.98 13.91
C ILE A 264 13.77 10.47 15.02
N SER A 265 13.54 10.91 16.25
CA SER A 265 14.22 10.37 17.45
C SER A 265 13.50 9.13 17.97
N LEU A 266 14.22 8.02 18.08
CA LEU A 266 13.70 6.70 18.44
C LEU A 266 14.26 6.24 19.80
N GLY A 267 13.41 5.63 20.62
CA GLY A 267 13.80 4.96 21.85
C GLY A 267 14.24 3.50 21.65
N THR A 268 14.53 2.81 22.76
CA THR A 268 14.92 1.40 22.76
C THR A 268 13.87 0.53 22.09
N SER A 269 14.33 -0.29 21.14
CA SER A 269 13.45 -1.15 20.35
C SER A 269 12.94 -2.37 21.12
N VAL A 270 11.82 -2.92 20.67
CA VAL A 270 11.30 -4.24 21.05
C VAL A 270 11.10 -5.11 19.82
N GLY A 271 10.89 -6.41 20.01
CA GLY A 271 10.65 -7.39 18.94
C GLY A 271 11.91 -8.09 18.42
N SER A 272 11.69 -9.04 17.53
CA SER A 272 12.69 -9.99 17.03
C SER A 272 13.18 -9.70 15.61
N GLY A 273 12.53 -8.79 14.87
CA GLY A 273 12.96 -8.43 13.51
C GLY A 273 14.35 -7.77 13.46
N ALA A 274 14.86 -7.54 12.25
CA ALA A 274 16.14 -6.85 12.04
C ALA A 274 16.12 -5.40 12.57
N SER A 275 17.31 -4.86 12.85
CA SER A 275 17.49 -3.42 13.12
C SER A 275 17.34 -2.60 11.85
N ILE A 276 17.10 -1.29 11.97
CA ILE A 276 16.97 -0.39 10.82
C ILE A 276 18.34 -0.23 10.14
N ASN A 277 18.38 -0.35 8.83
CA ASN A 277 19.51 -0.06 7.94
C ASN A 277 19.11 0.95 6.84
N PRO A 278 20.08 1.63 6.19
CA PRO A 278 19.79 2.45 5.02
C PRO A 278 19.01 1.65 3.95
N GLY A 279 17.99 2.26 3.36
CA GLY A 279 17.10 1.64 2.38
C GLY A 279 15.91 0.89 2.97
N ASP A 280 15.86 0.67 4.29
CA ASP A 280 14.71 0.01 4.92
C ASP A 280 13.44 0.86 4.83
N THR A 281 12.32 0.20 4.55
CA THR A 281 10.99 0.78 4.67
C THR A 281 10.54 0.77 6.12
N LEU A 282 10.03 1.90 6.59
CA LEU A 282 9.54 2.11 7.93
C LEU A 282 8.06 2.51 7.89
N LEU A 283 7.25 1.90 8.72
CA LEU A 283 5.89 2.36 9.03
C LEU A 283 5.95 3.29 10.24
N VAL A 284 5.57 4.55 10.07
CA VAL A 284 5.38 5.51 11.17
C VAL A 284 3.90 5.60 11.46
N ILE A 285 3.48 5.28 12.69
CA ILE A 285 2.06 5.21 13.06
C ILE A 285 1.79 5.78 14.45
N GLN A 286 0.79 6.67 14.53
CA GLN A 286 0.30 7.22 15.80
C GLN A 286 -0.66 6.19 16.43
N MET A 287 -0.31 5.65 17.59
CA MET A 287 -1.13 4.66 18.27
C MET A 287 -2.15 5.33 19.19
N GLN A 288 -1.74 6.36 19.92
CA GLN A 288 -2.56 7.06 20.91
C GLN A 288 -2.37 8.57 20.75
N ASP A 289 -3.46 9.33 20.65
CA ASP A 289 -3.47 10.80 20.73
C ASP A 289 -4.86 11.38 21.06
N ALA A 290 -5.86 10.53 21.27
CA ALA A 290 -7.23 10.99 21.43
C ALA A 290 -7.42 11.75 22.75
N VAL A 291 -8.38 12.68 22.73
CA VAL A 291 -8.75 13.56 23.84
C VAL A 291 -10.09 13.14 24.38
N ILE A 292 -10.17 13.04 25.69
CA ILE A 292 -11.40 12.71 26.39
C ILE A 292 -11.84 13.86 27.29
N SER A 293 -13.15 14.01 27.43
CA SER A 293 -13.73 14.73 28.57
C SER A 293 -13.51 13.90 29.84
N THR A 294 -13.01 14.55 30.89
CA THR A 294 -12.74 13.94 32.19
C THR A 294 -13.82 14.25 33.22
N SER A 295 -14.96 14.79 32.78
CA SER A 295 -16.09 15.11 33.65
C SER A 295 -16.66 13.84 34.25
N ASN A 296 -16.84 13.79 35.57
CA ASN A 296 -17.47 12.67 36.26
C ASN A 296 -19.00 12.69 36.06
N SER A 297 -19.44 12.41 34.84
CA SER A 297 -20.84 12.47 34.38
C SER A 297 -20.99 11.66 33.09
N ASN A 298 -22.21 11.56 32.57
CA ASN A 298 -22.47 10.96 31.26
C ASN A 298 -21.74 11.66 30.09
N ALA A 299 -21.18 12.85 30.29
CA ALA A 299 -20.29 13.52 29.34
C ALA A 299 -18.83 13.03 29.37
N TYR A 300 -18.50 12.00 30.15
CA TYR A 300 -17.15 11.43 30.16
C TYR A 300 -16.80 10.83 28.79
N GLY A 301 -15.57 11.03 28.31
CA GLY A 301 -15.15 10.55 27.00
C GLY A 301 -15.46 11.56 25.89
N ASP A 302 -16.68 11.56 25.36
CA ASP A 302 -17.10 12.36 24.21
C ASP A 302 -17.40 13.85 24.52
N GLY A 303 -17.58 14.21 25.80
CA GLY A 303 -17.94 15.57 26.20
C GLY A 303 -19.42 15.91 26.05
N SER A 304 -20.29 14.94 25.74
CA SER A 304 -21.72 15.16 25.56
C SER A 304 -22.56 14.54 26.68
N ALA A 305 -23.30 15.37 27.41
CA ALA A 305 -24.28 14.89 28.38
C ALA A 305 -25.60 14.42 27.72
N THR A 306 -25.71 14.54 26.40
CA THR A 306 -26.92 14.24 25.62
C THR A 306 -26.53 13.46 24.36
N GLY A 307 -26.75 12.14 24.34
CA GLY A 307 -26.34 11.27 23.23
C GLY A 307 -26.28 9.78 23.60
N THR A 308 -25.89 8.91 22.65
CA THR A 308 -25.77 7.46 22.84
C THR A 308 -24.46 6.97 23.41
N ALA A 309 -23.42 7.79 23.39
CA ALA A 309 -22.13 7.50 24.01
C ALA A 309 -22.13 7.92 25.49
N ASP A 310 -23.18 7.54 26.23
CA ASP A 310 -23.37 7.81 27.66
C ASP A 310 -22.15 7.37 28.48
N GLY A 311 -21.22 8.29 28.70
CA GLY A 311 -19.93 8.10 29.36
C GLY A 311 -18.89 7.32 28.57
N SER A 312 -18.89 7.40 27.24
CA SER A 312 -17.88 6.75 26.39
C SER A 312 -17.34 7.63 25.26
N GLY A 313 -16.20 7.27 24.70
CA GLY A 313 -15.65 7.90 23.48
C GLY A 313 -14.65 9.02 23.73
N SER A 314 -14.53 9.93 22.76
CA SER A 314 -13.51 10.98 22.73
C SER A 314 -14.05 12.25 22.12
N THR A 315 -13.73 13.40 22.70
CA THR A 315 -14.00 14.74 22.16
C THR A 315 -13.27 15.01 20.84
N ASP A 316 -12.08 14.43 20.65
CA ASP A 316 -11.28 14.55 19.44
C ASP A 316 -10.33 13.34 19.34
N ILE A 317 -10.23 12.77 18.15
CA ILE A 317 -9.34 11.65 17.84
C ILE A 317 -7.89 12.10 17.57
N ARG A 318 -7.70 13.35 17.13
CA ARG A 318 -6.39 13.92 16.77
C ARG A 318 -5.65 13.04 15.75
N GLN A 319 -4.37 12.77 15.96
CA GLN A 319 -3.50 12.05 15.03
C GLN A 319 -3.67 10.53 15.14
N THR A 320 -4.44 10.02 16.10
CA THR A 320 -4.60 8.58 16.37
C THR A 320 -4.92 7.77 15.11
N GLY A 321 -4.15 6.72 14.85
CA GLY A 321 -4.35 5.82 13.73
C GLY A 321 -3.90 6.36 12.37
N LEU A 322 -3.40 7.61 12.30
CA LEU A 322 -2.71 8.10 11.12
C LEU A 322 -1.35 7.38 11.00
N TYR A 323 -1.01 7.06 9.75
CA TYR A 323 0.23 6.38 9.43
C TYR A 323 0.80 6.86 8.08
N GLU A 324 2.09 6.63 7.88
CA GLU A 324 2.77 6.80 6.61
C GLU A 324 3.98 5.87 6.53
N PHE A 325 4.44 5.59 5.32
CA PHE A 325 5.67 4.83 5.09
C PHE A 325 6.78 5.77 4.63
N VAL A 326 7.99 5.55 5.14
CA VAL A 326 9.20 6.31 4.81
C VAL A 326 10.39 5.38 4.63
N VAL A 327 11.47 5.88 4.03
CA VAL A 327 12.72 5.12 3.84
C VAL A 327 13.83 5.69 4.71
N ALA A 328 14.54 4.81 5.42
CA ALA A 328 15.69 5.18 6.25
C ALA A 328 16.93 5.47 5.39
N THR A 329 17.75 6.46 5.77
CA THR A 329 19.04 6.76 5.11
C THR A 329 20.25 6.44 5.97
N ASN A 330 20.06 5.98 7.20
CA ASN A 330 21.10 5.53 8.13
C ASN A 330 20.64 4.33 8.96
N SER A 331 21.59 3.62 9.57
CA SER A 331 21.29 2.52 10.49
C SER A 331 20.89 3.03 11.88
N VAL A 332 19.97 2.32 12.54
CA VAL A 332 19.61 2.50 13.96
C VAL A 332 19.55 1.15 14.66
N GLY A 333 20.46 0.92 15.61
CA GLY A 333 20.54 -0.31 16.40
C GLY A 333 19.43 -0.45 17.44
N THR A 334 19.45 -1.53 18.22
CA THR A 334 18.36 -1.88 19.15
C THR A 334 18.20 -0.91 20.34
N GLY A 335 19.22 -0.11 20.66
CA GLY A 335 19.19 0.91 21.71
C GLY A 335 18.43 2.19 21.34
N GLY A 336 17.96 2.32 20.10
CA GLY A 336 17.36 3.57 19.60
C GLY A 336 18.40 4.54 19.02
N GLY A 337 17.98 5.77 18.74
CA GLY A 337 18.80 6.80 18.09
C GLY A 337 18.00 7.67 17.12
N THR A 338 18.67 8.51 16.35
CA THR A 338 18.03 9.30 15.29
C THR A 338 18.03 8.52 13.99
N VAL A 339 16.86 8.29 13.41
CA VAL A 339 16.73 7.85 12.02
C VAL A 339 16.52 9.06 11.12
N ASN A 340 17.29 9.12 10.03
CA ASN A 340 17.18 10.08 8.95
C ASN A 340 16.33 9.48 7.84
N LEU A 341 15.53 10.30 7.18
CA LEU A 341 14.54 9.90 6.21
C LEU A 341 14.92 10.39 4.82
N ALA A 342 14.63 9.59 3.79
CA ALA A 342 14.87 9.96 2.40
C ALA A 342 13.92 11.06 1.92
N THR A 343 12.70 11.06 2.45
CA THR A 343 11.66 12.07 2.20
C THR A 343 11.21 12.68 3.52
N ALA A 344 10.74 13.92 3.47
CA ALA A 344 10.14 14.57 4.62
C ALA A 344 8.79 13.91 4.97
N LEU A 345 8.47 13.84 6.26
CA LEU A 345 7.18 13.34 6.74
C LEU A 345 6.05 14.23 6.21
N VAL A 346 4.96 13.60 5.77
CA VAL A 346 3.73 14.30 5.38
C VAL A 346 2.94 14.69 6.64
N ARG A 347 3.00 13.88 7.68
CA ARG A 347 2.20 14.04 8.90
C ARG A 347 3.07 14.38 10.10
N ALA A 348 2.44 15.03 11.07
CA ALA A 348 3.00 15.19 12.40
C ALA A 348 2.65 13.98 13.27
N TYR A 349 3.59 13.56 14.11
CA TYR A 349 3.40 12.49 15.10
C TYR A 349 3.74 13.01 16.50
N ASN A 350 2.82 12.78 17.43
CA ASN A 350 2.85 13.39 18.75
C ASN A 350 3.35 12.40 19.80
N ARG A 351 4.32 12.85 20.61
CA ARG A 351 4.78 12.16 21.81
C ARG A 351 4.51 13.03 23.05
N GLY A 352 3.94 12.42 24.08
CA GLY A 352 3.67 13.05 25.37
C GLY A 352 2.82 12.15 26.25
N THR A 353 2.37 12.63 27.41
CA THR A 353 1.42 11.90 28.27
C THR A 353 0.21 11.40 27.46
N ASN A 354 0.00 10.08 27.44
CA ASN A 354 -1.01 9.36 26.64
C ASN A 354 -0.98 9.60 25.12
N ARG A 355 0.15 10.08 24.60
CA ARG A 355 0.38 10.31 23.18
C ARG A 355 1.59 9.49 22.76
N ARG A 356 1.35 8.45 21.96
CA ARG A 356 2.35 7.45 21.60
C ARG A 356 2.29 7.17 20.11
N PHE A 357 3.42 7.28 19.45
CA PHE A 357 3.64 6.76 18.10
C PHE A 357 4.84 5.82 18.11
N GLN A 358 4.86 4.91 17.16
CA GLN A 358 5.97 3.99 16.96
C GLN A 358 6.40 3.97 15.50
N VAL A 359 7.65 3.58 15.29
CA VAL A 359 8.24 3.32 13.99
C VAL A 359 8.52 1.82 13.89
N VAL A 360 7.95 1.16 12.89
CA VAL A 360 8.08 -0.29 12.67
C VAL A 360 8.94 -0.51 11.44
N ARG A 361 10.02 -1.29 11.57
CA ARG A 361 10.79 -1.72 10.39
C ARG A 361 10.01 -2.80 9.66
N VAL A 362 9.69 -2.54 8.39
CA VAL A 362 8.85 -3.40 7.55
C VAL A 362 9.78 -4.30 6.73
N PRO A 363 9.90 -5.60 7.03
CA PRO A 363 10.67 -6.52 6.20
C PRO A 363 10.09 -6.64 4.80
N ARG A 364 11.01 -6.81 3.85
CA ARG A 364 10.76 -6.84 2.41
C ARG A 364 11.29 -8.14 1.83
N PHE A 365 10.37 -9.05 1.57
CA PHE A 365 10.67 -10.39 1.12
C PHE A 365 10.39 -10.57 -0.38
N GLY A 366 10.97 -11.64 -0.95
CA GLY A 366 10.67 -12.10 -2.30
C GLY A 366 9.48 -13.06 -2.26
N ASN A 367 9.72 -14.35 -2.48
CA ASN A 367 8.71 -15.40 -2.26
C ASN A 367 8.81 -15.94 -0.83
N ILE A 368 7.67 -16.07 -0.15
CA ILE A 368 7.60 -16.54 1.23
C ILE A 368 6.62 -17.69 1.38
N THR A 369 7.04 -18.71 2.11
CA THR A 369 6.17 -19.79 2.61
C THR A 369 6.16 -19.78 4.13
N LEU A 370 4.99 -19.77 4.77
CA LEU A 370 4.97 -19.89 6.22
C LEU A 370 5.34 -21.32 6.64
N SER A 371 6.30 -21.45 7.55
CA SER A 371 6.68 -22.72 8.21
C SER A 371 6.06 -22.88 9.59
N GLY A 372 5.39 -21.84 10.08
CA GLY A 372 4.66 -21.80 11.35
C GLY A 372 3.90 -20.48 11.47
N ASN A 373 3.22 -20.27 12.60
CA ASN A 373 2.46 -19.04 12.81
C ASN A 373 3.38 -17.82 12.90
N VAL A 374 3.01 -16.73 12.24
CA VAL A 374 3.65 -15.41 12.37
C VAL A 374 2.86 -14.58 13.38
N THR A 375 3.54 -13.91 14.30
CA THR A 375 2.91 -13.14 15.39
C THR A 375 3.59 -11.77 15.56
N ALA A 376 2.94 -10.84 16.26
CA ALA A 376 3.57 -9.61 16.71
C ALA A 376 4.17 -9.79 18.12
N THR A 377 5.07 -8.89 18.50
CA THR A 377 5.34 -8.65 19.92
C THR A 377 4.13 -7.89 20.47
N PRO A 378 3.48 -8.33 21.57
CA PRO A 378 2.30 -7.64 22.11
C PRO A 378 2.59 -6.16 22.42
N TRP A 379 1.59 -5.30 22.23
CA TRP A 379 1.68 -3.89 22.63
C TRP A 379 1.96 -3.76 24.13
N ASN A 380 2.99 -3.00 24.48
CA ASN A 380 3.43 -2.84 25.86
C ASN A 380 3.13 -1.45 26.46
N GLY A 381 2.36 -0.61 25.78
CA GLY A 381 2.13 0.80 26.14
C GLY A 381 3.05 1.80 25.44
N LEU A 382 4.08 1.34 24.72
CA LEU A 382 5.02 2.17 23.97
C LEU A 382 5.19 1.71 22.52
N ALA A 383 5.31 0.40 22.29
CA ALA A 383 5.55 -0.20 20.98
C ALA A 383 5.04 -1.65 20.91
N GLY A 384 4.89 -2.19 19.70
CA GLY A 384 4.39 -3.55 19.44
C GLY A 384 2.98 -3.58 18.85
N GLY A 385 2.39 -4.77 18.79
CA GLY A 385 1.02 -5.05 18.36
C GLY A 385 0.78 -5.07 16.85
N ILE A 386 1.83 -5.01 16.02
CA ILE A 386 1.71 -4.88 14.56
C ILE A 386 2.53 -5.95 13.85
N VAL A 387 1.91 -6.77 12.99
CA VAL A 387 2.63 -7.46 11.92
C VAL A 387 2.54 -6.59 10.67
N ALA A 388 3.68 -6.15 10.14
CA ALA A 388 3.76 -5.39 8.90
C ALA A 388 4.82 -6.03 7.99
N MET A 389 4.48 -6.41 6.76
CA MET A 389 5.47 -6.94 5.82
C MET A 389 5.10 -6.64 4.37
N SER A 390 6.13 -6.57 3.53
CA SER A 390 6.01 -6.50 2.08
C SER A 390 6.62 -7.77 1.47
N VAL A 391 5.88 -8.42 0.57
CA VAL A 391 6.25 -9.65 -0.12
C VAL A 391 6.13 -9.38 -1.62
N GLN A 392 7.24 -9.17 -2.31
CA GLN A 392 7.22 -8.83 -3.74
C GLN A 392 6.59 -9.94 -4.59
N GLY A 393 6.88 -11.19 -4.26
CA GLY A 393 6.36 -12.36 -4.96
C GLY A 393 5.09 -12.91 -4.30
N THR A 394 5.08 -14.23 -4.10
CA THR A 394 3.95 -14.94 -3.48
C THR A 394 4.14 -15.08 -1.97
N LEU A 395 3.13 -14.70 -1.20
CA LEU A 395 2.93 -15.11 0.18
C LEU A 395 2.09 -16.39 0.23
N ASN A 396 2.74 -17.53 0.46
CA ASN A 396 2.07 -18.81 0.68
C ASN A 396 1.87 -19.06 2.18
N LEU A 397 0.63 -19.02 2.64
CA LEU A 397 0.30 -19.28 4.05
C LEU A 397 0.49 -20.75 4.45
N ASN A 398 0.46 -21.69 3.50
CA ASN A 398 0.79 -23.10 3.72
C ASN A 398 0.08 -23.73 4.94
N GLY A 399 -1.22 -23.44 5.11
CA GLY A 399 -2.03 -23.90 6.25
C GLY A 399 -1.75 -23.23 7.59
N ASN A 400 -0.77 -22.32 7.69
CA ASN A 400 -0.44 -21.57 8.90
C ASN A 400 -1.22 -20.25 9.00
N SER A 401 -1.04 -19.56 10.13
CA SER A 401 -1.69 -18.28 10.39
C SER A 401 -0.74 -17.11 10.61
N ILE A 402 -1.16 -15.92 10.21
CA ILE A 402 -0.63 -14.66 10.73
C ILE A 402 -1.59 -14.22 11.83
N ASN A 403 -1.18 -14.36 13.09
CA ASN A 403 -2.07 -14.26 14.25
C ASN A 403 -1.57 -13.21 15.25
N VAL A 404 -2.30 -12.11 15.32
CA VAL A 404 -2.10 -11.00 16.26
C VAL A 404 -3.24 -10.90 17.27
N SER A 405 -3.95 -11.99 17.54
CA SER A 405 -5.06 -11.98 18.51
C SER A 405 -4.58 -11.65 19.91
N GLY A 406 -5.28 -10.74 20.60
CA GLY A 406 -4.93 -10.29 21.95
C GLY A 406 -3.60 -9.55 22.09
N GLN A 407 -2.98 -9.12 20.98
CA GLN A 407 -1.68 -8.44 20.95
C GLN A 407 -1.80 -6.92 20.77
N GLY A 408 -3.03 -6.39 20.74
CA GLY A 408 -3.38 -4.96 20.66
C GLY A 408 -3.38 -4.27 22.03
N PHE A 409 -4.21 -3.23 22.21
CA PHE A 409 -4.24 -2.50 23.48
C PHE A 409 -4.60 -3.43 24.65
N ARG A 410 -3.94 -3.22 25.79
CA ARG A 410 -4.04 -4.11 26.96
C ARG A 410 -5.39 -3.96 27.64
N GLY A 411 -6.01 -5.09 27.98
CA GLY A 411 -7.19 -5.14 28.82
C GLY A 411 -6.83 -4.86 30.28
N ALA A 412 -7.81 -4.40 31.05
CA ALA A 412 -7.53 -3.84 32.35
C ALA A 412 -7.18 -4.90 33.41
N ASP A 413 -6.06 -4.70 34.10
CA ASP A 413 -5.77 -5.28 35.41
C ASP A 413 -6.57 -4.57 36.53
N PHE A 414 -6.58 -5.15 37.72
CA PHE A 414 -7.35 -4.74 38.87
C PHE A 414 -6.76 -3.56 39.66
N ALA A 415 -7.63 -2.82 40.37
CA ALA A 415 -7.30 -1.66 41.19
C ALA A 415 -7.60 -1.87 42.69
N GLY A 416 -7.11 -2.94 43.30
CA GLY A 416 -7.14 -3.15 44.77
C GLY A 416 -8.51 -3.53 45.36
N SER A 417 -8.52 -4.39 46.38
CA SER A 417 -9.76 -4.96 46.97
C SER A 417 -10.33 -4.06 48.07
N ALA A 418 -11.60 -3.69 47.97
CA ALA A 418 -12.35 -3.06 49.05
C ALA A 418 -13.38 -4.03 49.62
N ALA A 419 -13.46 -4.16 50.95
CA ALA A 419 -14.68 -4.67 51.58
C ALA A 419 -15.73 -3.55 51.56
N THR A 420 -16.48 -3.42 50.46
CA THR A 420 -17.66 -2.54 50.43
C THR A 420 -18.86 -3.26 51.05
N GLY A 421 -19.70 -2.49 51.75
CA GLY A 421 -20.96 -2.99 52.29
C GLY A 421 -21.99 -3.15 51.17
N SER A 422 -22.85 -4.17 51.29
CA SER A 422 -23.96 -4.38 50.39
C SER A 422 -24.89 -3.15 50.32
N GLY A 423 -25.07 -2.58 49.12
CA GLY A 423 -26.06 -1.51 48.86
C GLY A 423 -25.54 -0.17 48.33
N ASP A 424 -24.23 -0.02 48.07
CA ASP A 424 -23.70 1.20 47.45
C ASP A 424 -24.08 1.29 45.95
N SER A 425 -24.57 2.46 45.54
CA SER A 425 -25.06 2.76 44.18
C SER A 425 -24.24 3.85 43.50
N SER A 426 -22.90 3.77 43.60
CA SER A 426 -22.04 4.69 42.86
C SER A 426 -22.41 4.67 41.38
N THR A 427 -22.44 5.86 40.76
CA THR A 427 -22.67 6.06 39.32
C THR A 427 -21.49 6.78 38.66
N ASP A 428 -20.34 6.81 39.34
CA ASP A 428 -19.14 7.53 38.91
C ASP A 428 -18.62 7.04 37.55
N TYR A 429 -18.28 7.97 36.68
CA TYR A 429 -17.66 7.75 35.39
C TYR A 429 -16.13 7.74 35.47
N VAL A 430 -15.54 8.47 36.41
CA VAL A 430 -14.09 8.54 36.56
C VAL A 430 -13.68 8.82 38.00
N VAL A 431 -12.70 8.05 38.47
CA VAL A 431 -12.07 8.26 39.78
C VAL A 431 -10.56 8.09 39.67
N ALA A 432 -9.82 9.00 40.32
CA ALA A 432 -8.35 9.04 40.28
C ALA A 432 -7.68 7.94 41.12
N SER A 433 -8.22 7.64 42.30
CA SER A 433 -7.68 6.64 43.22
C SER A 433 -8.78 6.08 44.12
N GLY A 434 -8.59 4.84 44.58
CA GLY A 434 -9.55 4.12 45.41
C GLY A 434 -9.56 2.64 45.09
N ASN A 435 -10.37 1.87 45.81
CA ASN A 435 -10.52 0.43 45.67
C ASN A 435 -11.98 -0.02 45.49
N ARG A 436 -12.89 0.94 45.29
CA ARG A 436 -14.33 0.69 45.08
C ARG A 436 -14.73 0.54 43.62
N TRP A 437 -13.76 0.56 42.70
CA TRP A 437 -14.02 0.58 41.28
C TRP A 437 -13.04 -0.30 40.51
N GLY A 438 -13.53 -0.93 39.45
CA GLY A 438 -12.71 -1.58 38.45
C GLY A 438 -11.91 -0.58 37.63
N ALA A 439 -10.80 -1.04 37.07
CA ALA A 439 -9.97 -0.26 36.18
C ALA A 439 -10.51 -0.26 34.73
N LYS A 440 -10.20 0.83 34.03
CA LYS A 440 -10.44 1.00 32.59
C LYS A 440 -9.37 0.27 31.78
N GLY A 441 -9.70 -0.23 30.60
CA GLY A 441 -8.73 -0.82 29.65
C GLY A 441 -7.84 0.25 29.01
N GLU A 442 -6.83 -0.17 28.23
CA GLU A 442 -6.04 0.73 27.38
C GLU A 442 -6.71 0.98 26.03
N GLY A 443 -6.51 2.18 25.47
CA GLY A 443 -7.05 2.56 24.18
C GLY A 443 -6.36 3.77 23.56
N ILE A 444 -7.03 4.39 22.60
CA ILE A 444 -6.51 5.52 21.80
C ILE A 444 -6.25 6.80 22.60
N ALA A 445 -6.85 6.92 23.79
CA ALA A 445 -6.68 8.06 24.70
C ALA A 445 -5.59 7.82 25.76
N GLY A 446 -4.78 6.76 25.60
CA GLY A 446 -3.77 6.35 26.55
C GLY A 446 -4.13 5.07 27.28
N GLY A 447 -3.53 4.87 28.45
CA GLY A 447 -3.75 3.69 29.27
C GLY A 447 -4.05 4.01 30.73
N PRO A 448 -4.53 3.02 31.48
CA PRO A 448 -4.66 3.12 32.93
C PRO A 448 -3.29 3.09 33.62
N ASN A 449 -3.21 3.65 34.84
CA ASN A 449 -2.06 3.54 35.74
C ASN A 449 -2.44 2.73 36.99
N VAL A 450 -2.65 1.41 36.83
CA VAL A 450 -3.13 0.51 37.89
C VAL A 450 -2.59 -0.91 37.71
N GLY A 451 -2.31 -1.61 38.81
CA GLY A 451 -1.84 -3.00 38.79
C GLY A 451 -0.53 -3.17 37.99
N ALA A 452 -0.45 -4.24 37.20
CA ALA A 452 0.64 -4.51 36.26
C ALA A 452 0.62 -3.61 35.00
N MET A 453 -0.46 -2.85 34.79
CA MET A 453 -0.56 -1.83 33.75
C MET A 453 -0.15 -0.48 34.32
N THR A 454 1.14 -0.31 34.56
CA THR A 454 1.69 1.01 34.88
C THR A 454 2.07 1.70 33.58
N ASN A 455 1.29 2.71 33.19
CA ASN A 455 1.86 3.79 32.39
C ASN A 455 2.28 4.92 33.33
N THR A 456 3.30 5.68 32.97
CA THR A 456 3.83 6.76 33.82
C THR A 456 2.82 7.91 34.04
N ASP A 457 1.70 7.89 33.33
CA ASP A 457 0.87 9.07 33.05
C ASP A 457 -0.62 8.92 33.46
N GLY A 458 -1.19 7.70 33.42
CA GLY A 458 -2.61 7.40 33.69
C GLY A 458 -3.60 8.13 32.78
N TYR A 459 -4.86 7.68 32.72
CA TYR A 459 -5.91 8.52 32.12
C TYR A 459 -6.04 9.83 32.89
N SER A 460 -6.14 10.95 32.17
CA SER A 460 -6.42 12.24 32.79
C SER A 460 -7.75 12.17 33.55
N GLY A 461 -7.79 12.67 34.78
CA GLY A 461 -8.95 12.58 35.67
C GLY A 461 -9.11 11.26 36.42
N GLY A 462 -8.54 10.15 35.93
CA GLY A 462 -8.50 8.88 36.66
C GLY A 462 -8.66 7.61 35.82
N SER A 463 -8.13 6.50 36.33
CA SER A 463 -8.10 5.19 35.64
C SER A 463 -9.18 4.21 36.10
N LEU A 464 -10.09 4.64 36.98
CA LEU A 464 -11.10 3.79 37.60
C LEU A 464 -12.53 4.21 37.23
N ALA A 465 -13.49 3.35 37.56
CA ALA A 465 -14.94 3.55 37.41
C ALA A 465 -15.45 3.39 35.96
N ARG A 466 -16.75 3.58 35.77
CA ARG A 466 -17.49 3.01 34.62
C ARG A 466 -17.24 3.64 33.25
N GLY A 467 -16.76 4.88 33.19
CA GLY A 467 -16.60 5.60 31.92
C GLY A 467 -15.57 4.94 30.98
N ALA A 468 -15.83 4.97 29.68
CA ALA A 468 -15.01 4.31 28.66
C ALA A 468 -14.23 5.32 27.80
N PRO A 469 -12.91 5.48 27.99
CA PRO A 469 -12.13 6.50 27.29
C PRO A 469 -11.77 6.06 25.87
N GLY A 470 -12.28 6.78 24.88
CA GLY A 470 -12.09 6.46 23.46
C GLY A 470 -12.61 5.07 23.13
N ASN A 471 -11.72 4.20 22.69
CA ASN A 471 -12.03 2.82 22.34
C ASN A 471 -11.76 1.78 23.45
N ALA A 472 -11.32 2.23 24.63
CA ALA A 472 -11.13 1.33 25.77
C ALA A 472 -12.44 1.02 26.51
N GLY A 473 -12.56 -0.17 27.08
CA GLY A 473 -13.65 -0.52 27.98
C GLY A 473 -13.52 0.16 29.35
N GLY A 474 -14.64 0.61 29.91
CA GLY A 474 -14.72 1.15 31.26
C GLY A 474 -14.68 0.07 32.34
N GLY A 475 -14.20 0.40 33.53
CA GLY A 475 -14.15 -0.54 34.64
C GLY A 475 -15.54 -0.85 35.22
N GLY A 476 -15.67 -1.96 35.95
CA GLY A 476 -16.84 -2.21 36.79
C GLY A 476 -17.01 -1.07 37.78
N ASN A 477 -18.24 -0.61 37.99
CA ASN A 477 -18.46 0.56 38.84
C ASN A 477 -18.35 0.23 40.33
N ASP A 478 -19.44 -0.06 41.00
CA ASP A 478 -19.44 -0.45 42.41
C ASP A 478 -19.60 -1.97 42.56
N HIS A 479 -19.85 -2.40 43.80
CA HIS A 479 -19.83 -3.78 44.30
C HIS A 479 -20.19 -4.84 43.25
N ASN A 480 -19.14 -5.45 42.71
CA ASN A 480 -19.17 -6.61 41.83
C ASN A 480 -19.83 -6.38 40.46
N ALA A 481 -19.88 -5.13 40.01
CA ALA A 481 -20.22 -4.79 38.64
C ALA A 481 -19.16 -5.32 37.65
N GLY A 482 -19.63 -5.69 36.46
CA GLY A 482 -18.77 -6.19 35.38
C GLY A 482 -18.10 -5.06 34.59
N GLY A 483 -16.93 -5.35 34.02
CA GLY A 483 -16.20 -4.45 33.13
C GLY A 483 -16.83 -4.36 31.73
N GLY A 484 -16.73 -3.21 31.09
CA GLY A 484 -17.19 -3.00 29.72
C GLY A 484 -16.19 -3.54 28.69
N GLY A 485 -16.68 -3.96 27.52
CA GLY A 485 -15.85 -4.42 26.43
C GLY A 485 -15.10 -3.29 25.73
N GLY A 486 -13.91 -3.58 25.18
CA GLY A 486 -13.19 -2.65 24.31
C GLY A 486 -13.88 -2.50 22.96
N SER A 487 -13.47 -1.50 22.16
CA SER A 487 -13.99 -1.28 20.82
C SER A 487 -12.89 -1.08 19.76
N ASN A 488 -13.32 -1.21 18.51
CA ASN A 488 -12.62 -0.77 17.33
C ASN A 488 -13.67 -0.07 16.45
N ILE A 489 -13.88 -0.49 15.20
CA ILE A 489 -15.03 -0.01 14.42
C ILE A 489 -16.35 -0.52 15.01
N GLY A 490 -16.41 -1.76 15.51
CA GLY A 490 -17.51 -2.19 16.36
C GLY A 490 -17.37 -1.61 17.77
N SER A 491 -18.44 -1.06 18.34
CA SER A 491 -18.48 -0.62 19.74
C SER A 491 -18.46 -1.80 20.72
N GLY A 492 -17.94 -1.56 21.93
CA GLY A 492 -17.92 -2.55 23.00
C GLY A 492 -19.27 -2.64 23.71
N GLY A 493 -19.55 -3.80 24.28
CA GLY A 493 -20.71 -4.05 25.12
C GLY A 493 -20.54 -3.52 26.54
N ARG A 494 -21.65 -3.12 27.17
CA ARG A 494 -21.67 -2.73 28.59
C ARG A 494 -21.49 -3.96 29.49
N GLY A 495 -20.76 -3.82 30.59
CA GLY A 495 -20.68 -4.80 31.66
C GLY A 495 -21.99 -4.93 32.45
N GLY A 496 -22.14 -6.05 33.13
CA GLY A 496 -23.30 -6.39 33.96
C GLY A 496 -23.38 -5.57 35.24
N PHE A 497 -24.56 -5.61 35.84
CA PHE A 497 -24.94 -4.79 37.00
C PHE A 497 -24.27 -5.25 38.31
N PRO A 498 -24.14 -4.35 39.31
CA PRO A 498 -23.59 -4.66 40.62
C PRO A 498 -24.55 -5.48 41.50
N TYR A 499 -23.98 -6.05 42.57
CA TYR A 499 -24.68 -6.72 43.66
C TYR A 499 -24.80 -5.82 44.91
N PRO A 500 -25.85 -5.96 45.76
CA PRO A 500 -27.10 -6.70 45.52
C PRO A 500 -28.13 -5.88 44.73
N THR A 501 -27.90 -4.58 44.57
CA THR A 501 -28.82 -3.63 43.94
C THR A 501 -28.06 -2.65 43.05
N GLY A 502 -28.72 -2.17 42.00
CA GLY A 502 -28.17 -1.18 41.05
C GLY A 502 -28.30 -1.61 39.59
N SER A 503 -28.00 -0.71 38.67
CA SER A 503 -28.21 -0.89 37.22
C SER A 503 -27.02 -0.37 36.38
N VAL A 504 -25.82 -0.34 36.98
CA VAL A 504 -24.66 0.36 36.40
C VAL A 504 -23.40 -0.51 36.33
N GLY A 505 -23.15 -1.09 35.16
CA GLY A 505 -21.87 -1.73 34.81
C GLY A 505 -20.91 -0.80 34.06
N GLY A 506 -19.71 -1.31 33.78
CA GLY A 506 -18.70 -0.63 32.98
C GLY A 506 -19.18 -0.35 31.56
N LYS A 507 -18.91 0.85 31.05
CA LYS A 507 -19.30 1.24 29.69
C LYS A 507 -18.43 0.54 28.66
N GLY A 508 -19.02 0.16 27.54
CA GLY A 508 -18.25 -0.33 26.40
C GLY A 508 -17.54 0.81 25.68
N GLY A 509 -16.41 0.50 25.04
CA GLY A 509 -15.68 1.45 24.20
C GLY A 509 -16.55 1.98 23.06
N ALA A 510 -16.35 3.24 22.68
CA ALA A 510 -17.09 3.85 21.58
C ALA A 510 -16.58 3.39 20.21
N THR A 511 -17.47 3.34 19.22
CA THR A 511 -17.10 3.03 17.84
C THR A 511 -16.10 4.05 17.29
N PHE A 512 -15.15 3.55 16.51
CA PHE A 512 -14.30 4.35 15.65
C PHE A 512 -14.91 4.46 14.25
N ALA A 513 -16.09 5.06 14.14
CA ALA A 513 -16.78 5.22 12.86
C ALA A 513 -16.70 6.67 12.37
N GLY A 514 -16.53 6.85 11.05
CA GLY A 514 -16.39 8.16 10.40
C GLY A 514 -14.95 8.64 10.17
N TYR A 515 -13.94 7.84 10.50
CA TYR A 515 -12.53 8.20 10.29
C TYR A 515 -11.88 7.30 9.24
N SER A 516 -12.05 7.70 7.98
CA SER A 516 -11.40 7.06 6.83
C SER A 516 -9.88 7.00 7.00
N GLY A 517 -9.28 5.95 6.45
CA GLY A 517 -7.84 5.88 6.26
C GLY A 517 -6.98 5.65 7.52
N ARG A 518 -7.58 5.30 8.67
CA ARG A 518 -6.82 5.07 9.90
C ARG A 518 -6.76 3.61 10.28
N LEU A 519 -5.65 3.19 10.89
CA LEU A 519 -5.45 1.84 11.36
C LEU A 519 -5.27 1.83 12.88
N LEU A 520 -5.93 0.89 13.55
CA LEU A 520 -5.94 0.82 15.01
C LEU A 520 -5.67 -0.58 15.53
N LEU A 521 -5.14 -0.64 16.74
CA LEU A 521 -5.28 -1.81 17.58
C LEU A 521 -6.71 -1.84 18.14
N GLY A 522 -7.23 -3.04 18.40
CA GLY A 522 -8.43 -3.20 19.19
C GLY A 522 -8.22 -2.64 20.60
N GLY A 523 -9.22 -1.96 21.14
CA GLY A 523 -9.23 -1.48 22.52
C GLY A 523 -9.28 -2.63 23.53
N GLY A 524 -8.62 -2.43 24.67
CA GLY A 524 -8.68 -3.38 25.79
C GLY A 524 -10.01 -3.28 26.55
N GLY A 525 -10.52 -4.40 27.04
CA GLY A 525 -11.69 -4.43 27.93
C GLY A 525 -11.38 -3.87 29.32
N GLY A 526 -12.40 -3.44 30.05
CA GLY A 526 -12.30 -3.01 31.45
C GLY A 526 -12.34 -4.18 32.43
N ALA A 527 -11.81 -3.98 33.63
CA ALA A 527 -11.82 -4.97 34.70
C ALA A 527 -13.14 -4.89 35.46
N GLY A 528 -13.63 -6.01 35.98
CA GLY A 528 -14.73 -6.02 36.95
C GLY A 528 -14.31 -5.44 38.30
N HIS A 529 -15.29 -5.01 39.10
CA HIS A 529 -15.07 -4.66 40.50
C HIS A 529 -14.75 -5.92 41.32
N LYS A 530 -13.88 -5.82 42.34
CA LYS A 530 -13.60 -6.94 43.27
C LYS A 530 -13.57 -6.50 44.73
N ASN A 531 -14.26 -7.27 45.58
CA ASN A 531 -14.20 -7.14 47.03
C ASN A 531 -13.60 -8.38 47.72
N ASN A 532 -13.48 -9.52 47.01
CA ASN A 532 -12.97 -10.77 47.54
C ASN A 532 -11.51 -11.03 47.09
N ALA A 533 -10.74 -11.77 47.91
CA ALA A 533 -9.38 -12.16 47.56
C ALA A 533 -9.39 -13.32 46.54
N GLY A 534 -8.63 -13.19 45.45
CA GLY A 534 -8.41 -14.26 44.46
C GLY A 534 -9.26 -14.23 43.17
N GLY A 535 -10.08 -13.19 42.95
CA GLY A 535 -10.88 -13.05 41.73
C GLY A 535 -10.06 -12.68 40.48
N THR A 536 -10.44 -13.21 39.31
CA THR A 536 -9.70 -13.11 38.03
C THR A 536 -10.22 -12.06 37.05
N GLY A 537 -11.30 -11.31 37.31
CA GLY A 537 -12.01 -10.43 36.35
C GLY A 537 -11.23 -9.28 35.66
N PHE A 538 -10.13 -9.58 35.00
CA PHE A 538 -9.33 -8.71 34.15
C PHE A 538 -9.99 -8.55 32.79
N GLY A 539 -9.86 -7.36 32.21
CA GLY A 539 -10.31 -7.12 30.85
C GLY A 539 -9.47 -7.88 29.83
N GLY A 540 -10.09 -8.30 28.73
CA GLY A 540 -9.39 -8.93 27.61
C GLY A 540 -8.58 -7.91 26.82
N ASN A 541 -7.39 -8.31 26.35
CA ASN A 541 -6.59 -7.51 25.42
C ASN A 541 -7.28 -7.40 24.06
N GLY A 542 -7.17 -6.24 23.40
CA GLY A 542 -7.63 -6.09 22.03
C GLY A 542 -6.74 -6.83 21.02
N GLY A 543 -7.25 -7.02 19.81
CA GLY A 543 -6.52 -7.58 18.68
C GLY A 543 -5.48 -6.61 18.12
N GLY A 544 -4.38 -7.16 17.60
CA GLY A 544 -3.32 -6.38 16.97
C GLY A 544 -3.67 -5.90 15.57
N LEU A 545 -2.67 -5.37 14.87
CA LEU A 545 -2.79 -4.89 13.50
C LEU A 545 -2.00 -5.78 12.55
N VAL A 546 -2.56 -6.11 11.40
CA VAL A 546 -1.86 -6.78 10.30
C VAL A 546 -1.85 -5.86 9.09
N PHE A 547 -0.66 -5.59 8.56
CA PHE A 547 -0.43 -4.91 7.29
C PHE A 547 0.35 -5.86 6.37
N ILE A 548 -0.26 -6.23 5.25
CA ILE A 548 0.39 -7.06 4.24
C ILE A 548 0.30 -6.35 2.91
N ASP A 549 1.45 -6.26 2.25
CA ASP A 549 1.55 -5.89 0.85
C ASP A 549 2.20 -7.05 0.10
N ALA A 550 1.46 -7.71 -0.80
CA ALA A 550 1.93 -8.95 -1.43
C ALA A 550 1.62 -9.01 -2.93
N GLY A 551 2.61 -9.29 -3.78
CA GLY A 551 2.39 -9.47 -5.23
C GLY A 551 1.28 -10.49 -5.51
N ALA A 552 1.36 -11.65 -4.85
CA ALA A 552 0.27 -12.63 -4.80
C ALA A 552 0.12 -13.24 -3.40
N ILE A 553 -1.08 -13.71 -3.08
CA ILE A 553 -1.35 -14.50 -1.86
C ILE A 553 -1.89 -15.86 -2.26
N THR A 554 -1.21 -16.92 -1.82
CA THR A 554 -1.70 -18.30 -1.92
C THR A 554 -2.22 -18.72 -0.55
N PRO A 555 -3.55 -18.80 -0.35
CA PRO A 555 -4.11 -19.03 0.97
C PRO A 555 -3.80 -20.42 1.52
N ALA A 556 -3.87 -21.47 0.70
CA ALA A 556 -3.63 -22.85 1.10
C ALA A 556 -4.32 -23.25 2.43
N GLY A 557 -5.54 -22.74 2.69
CA GLY A 557 -6.31 -22.98 3.93
C GLY A 557 -5.82 -22.20 5.16
N GLY A 558 -4.85 -21.31 5.02
CA GLY A 558 -4.33 -20.45 6.07
C GLY A 558 -5.24 -19.28 6.45
N SER A 559 -4.89 -18.61 7.55
CA SER A 559 -5.71 -17.54 8.12
C SER A 559 -4.91 -16.31 8.53
N ILE A 560 -5.56 -15.15 8.53
CA ILE A 560 -5.03 -13.91 9.10
C ILE A 560 -6.02 -13.45 10.17
N VAL A 561 -5.54 -13.37 11.42
CA VAL A 561 -6.39 -13.31 12.61
C VAL A 561 -5.92 -12.19 13.52
N ALA A 562 -6.84 -11.30 13.88
CA ALA A 562 -6.64 -10.15 14.76
C ALA A 562 -7.76 -10.07 15.80
N ASN A 563 -8.13 -11.18 16.43
CA ASN A 563 -9.26 -11.23 17.35
C ASN A 563 -8.91 -10.57 18.71
N GLY A 564 -9.91 -10.00 19.38
CA GLY A 564 -9.80 -9.62 20.78
C GLY A 564 -9.82 -10.84 21.69
N SER A 565 -9.12 -10.76 22.82
CA SER A 565 -9.17 -11.78 23.87
C SER A 565 -10.46 -11.67 24.68
N ALA A 566 -10.96 -12.81 25.18
CA ALA A 566 -12.04 -12.79 26.14
C ALA A 566 -11.61 -12.09 27.44
N GLY A 567 -12.58 -11.47 28.12
CA GLY A 567 -12.42 -11.02 29.49
C GLY A 567 -12.43 -12.20 30.45
N ASP A 568 -11.71 -12.09 31.55
CA ASP A 568 -11.64 -13.17 32.52
C ASP A 568 -12.98 -13.33 33.26
N PHE A 569 -13.37 -14.58 33.46
CA PHE A 569 -14.50 -14.91 34.31
C PHE A 569 -14.19 -14.55 35.78
N SER A 570 -15.22 -14.56 36.61
CA SER A 570 -15.12 -14.31 38.04
C SER A 570 -15.98 -15.30 38.82
N VAL A 571 -15.55 -15.70 40.02
CA VAL A 571 -16.28 -16.64 40.88
C VAL A 571 -17.00 -15.93 42.04
N GLN A 572 -16.53 -14.76 42.47
CA GLN A 572 -17.07 -14.07 43.66
C GLN A 572 -17.13 -12.54 43.49
N ASP A 573 -16.81 -12.03 42.30
CA ASP A 573 -16.65 -10.60 42.03
C ASP A 573 -17.23 -10.27 40.64
N GLY A 574 -17.11 -9.02 40.20
CA GLY A 574 -17.41 -8.66 38.81
C GLY A 574 -16.41 -9.27 37.81
N ALA A 575 -16.91 -9.68 36.65
CA ALA A 575 -16.09 -10.25 35.57
C ALA A 575 -15.54 -9.17 34.62
N GLY A 576 -14.48 -9.50 33.88
CA GLY A 576 -13.83 -8.58 32.96
C GLY A 576 -14.53 -8.48 31.60
N GLY A 577 -14.48 -7.32 30.98
CA GLY A 577 -14.99 -7.11 29.61
C GLY A 577 -14.05 -7.68 28.55
N GLY A 578 -14.58 -8.12 27.42
CA GLY A 578 -13.79 -8.62 26.29
C GLY A 578 -13.03 -7.52 25.55
N GLY A 579 -11.85 -7.85 25.02
CA GLY A 579 -11.09 -6.95 24.14
C GLY A 579 -11.70 -6.87 22.75
N ALA A 580 -11.52 -5.77 22.04
CA ALA A 580 -12.03 -5.63 20.67
C ALA A 580 -11.16 -6.36 19.64
N GLY A 581 -11.76 -6.67 18.49
CA GLY A 581 -11.02 -7.05 17.29
C GLY A 581 -10.06 -5.94 16.82
N GLY A 582 -8.98 -6.35 16.19
CA GLY A 582 -7.94 -5.49 15.64
C GLY A 582 -8.21 -5.04 14.21
N THR A 583 -7.16 -4.71 13.48
CA THR A 583 -7.26 -4.24 12.08
C THR A 583 -6.44 -5.12 11.16
N ILE A 584 -7.02 -5.56 10.05
CA ILE A 584 -6.32 -6.27 8.97
C ILE A 584 -6.39 -5.40 7.71
N LEU A 585 -5.23 -5.04 7.15
CA LEU A 585 -5.12 -4.36 5.86
C LEU A 585 -4.27 -5.22 4.93
N ILE A 586 -4.87 -5.64 3.81
CA ILE A 586 -4.21 -6.44 2.78
C ILE A 586 -4.25 -5.69 1.46
N ARG A 587 -3.07 -5.44 0.91
CA ARG A 587 -2.85 -5.02 -0.48
C ARG A 587 -2.25 -6.19 -1.22
N THR A 588 -2.84 -6.55 -2.36
CA THR A 588 -2.31 -7.62 -3.18
C THR A 588 -2.63 -7.47 -4.66
N GLY A 589 -1.75 -7.99 -5.51
CA GLY A 589 -2.02 -8.13 -6.95
C GLY A 589 -2.98 -9.27 -7.29
N SER A 590 -3.30 -10.16 -6.33
CA SER A 590 -4.30 -11.21 -6.53
C SER A 590 -5.71 -10.61 -6.65
N SER A 591 -6.40 -10.86 -7.77
CA SER A 591 -7.81 -10.48 -7.93
C SER A 591 -8.78 -11.31 -7.06
N SER A 592 -8.35 -12.53 -6.71
CA SER A 592 -9.06 -13.45 -5.83
C SER A 592 -8.10 -14.11 -4.85
N VAL A 593 -8.57 -14.27 -3.62
CA VAL A 593 -7.90 -14.97 -2.51
C VAL A 593 -8.82 -16.05 -1.94
N ALA A 594 -9.53 -16.76 -2.82
CA ALA A 594 -10.46 -17.82 -2.44
C ALA A 594 -9.84 -18.83 -1.48
N GLY A 595 -10.52 -19.09 -0.35
CA GLY A 595 -10.04 -19.98 0.70
C GLY A 595 -9.16 -19.31 1.77
N LEU A 596 -8.92 -17.99 1.67
CA LEU A 596 -8.34 -17.21 2.75
C LEU A 596 -9.38 -16.91 3.83
N ASN A 597 -9.05 -17.16 5.09
CA ASN A 597 -9.89 -16.81 6.25
C ASN A 597 -9.33 -15.58 6.96
N LEU A 598 -10.14 -14.52 7.05
CA LEU A 598 -9.81 -13.26 7.72
C LEU A 598 -10.71 -13.08 8.94
N GLN A 599 -10.11 -12.91 10.11
CA GLN A 599 -10.85 -12.74 11.36
C GLN A 599 -10.37 -11.54 12.15
N ALA A 600 -11.30 -10.68 12.56
CA ALA A 600 -11.05 -9.61 13.51
C ALA A 600 -12.26 -9.50 14.45
N THR A 601 -12.57 -10.58 15.17
CA THR A 601 -13.72 -10.62 16.06
C THR A 601 -13.42 -9.97 17.41
N GLY A 602 -14.43 -9.44 18.07
CA GLY A 602 -14.34 -9.09 19.49
C GLY A 602 -14.22 -10.34 20.36
N GLY A 603 -13.59 -10.20 21.53
CA GLY A 603 -13.55 -11.23 22.56
C GLY A 603 -14.80 -11.21 23.42
N ASN A 604 -15.20 -12.36 23.95
CA ASN A 604 -16.38 -12.47 24.80
C ASN A 604 -16.15 -11.81 26.16
N GLY A 605 -17.21 -11.28 26.78
CA GLY A 605 -17.17 -10.86 28.17
C GLY A 605 -17.03 -12.05 29.11
N GLY A 606 -16.37 -11.85 30.25
CA GLY A 606 -16.20 -12.89 31.25
C GLY A 606 -17.51 -13.27 31.96
N ASP A 607 -17.69 -14.54 32.25
CA ASP A 607 -18.84 -15.05 33.01
C ASP A 607 -18.69 -14.80 34.52
N SER A 608 -19.81 -14.75 35.25
CA SER A 608 -19.84 -14.68 36.72
C SER A 608 -20.38 -15.99 37.31
N TYR A 609 -19.62 -16.62 38.21
CA TYR A 609 -19.86 -17.95 38.78
C TYR A 609 -20.11 -17.91 40.31
N TYR A 610 -21.19 -17.26 40.76
CA TYR A 610 -21.57 -17.24 42.18
C TYR A 610 -23.07 -17.43 42.41
N ALA A 611 -23.44 -17.80 43.65
CA ALA A 611 -24.84 -17.92 44.07
C ALA A 611 -25.57 -16.57 44.00
N ASP A 612 -24.88 -15.49 44.34
CA ASP A 612 -25.39 -14.12 44.24
C ASP A 612 -25.24 -13.50 42.83
N ASN A 613 -26.04 -12.47 42.54
CA ASN A 613 -26.09 -11.81 41.23
C ASN A 613 -24.93 -10.81 41.04
N HIS A 614 -23.77 -11.28 40.59
CA HIS A 614 -22.62 -10.43 40.24
C HIS A 614 -22.57 -10.13 38.73
N GLY A 615 -22.06 -8.97 38.35
CA GLY A 615 -22.02 -8.47 36.98
C GLY A 615 -21.05 -9.21 36.06
N PRO A 616 -21.53 -9.87 34.98
CA PRO A 616 -20.68 -10.43 33.93
C PRO A 616 -20.03 -9.34 33.08
N GLY A 617 -19.01 -9.68 32.30
CA GLY A 617 -18.33 -8.75 31.40
C GLY A 617 -19.14 -8.41 30.15
N GLY A 618 -18.95 -7.20 29.61
CA GLY A 618 -19.45 -6.84 28.28
C GLY A 618 -18.58 -7.44 27.18
N GLY A 619 -19.18 -7.81 26.04
CA GLY A 619 -18.45 -8.32 24.88
C GLY A 619 -17.63 -7.24 24.17
N GLY A 620 -16.46 -7.57 23.62
CA GLY A 620 -15.64 -6.64 22.84
C GLY A 620 -16.23 -6.39 21.46
N GLY A 621 -16.03 -5.19 20.92
CA GLY A 621 -16.46 -4.86 19.56
C GLY A 621 -15.64 -5.57 18.47
N GLY A 622 -16.24 -5.81 17.31
CA GLY A 622 -15.55 -6.33 16.14
C GLY A 622 -14.56 -5.33 15.53
N GLY A 623 -13.54 -5.85 14.88
CA GLY A 623 -12.45 -5.12 14.24
C GLY A 623 -12.71 -4.72 12.80
N ALA A 624 -11.65 -4.38 12.08
CA ALA A 624 -11.71 -3.92 10.69
C ALA A 624 -10.94 -4.83 9.75
N VAL A 625 -11.50 -5.13 8.58
CA VAL A 625 -10.79 -5.83 7.49
C VAL A 625 -10.86 -4.98 6.23
N TYR A 626 -9.71 -4.57 5.73
CA TYR A 626 -9.53 -3.82 4.49
C TYR A 626 -8.89 -4.72 3.44
N ILE A 627 -9.66 -5.13 2.43
CA ILE A 627 -9.18 -5.98 1.33
C ILE A 627 -9.97 -5.72 0.05
N ALA A 628 -9.26 -5.54 -1.07
CA ALA A 628 -9.87 -5.36 -2.39
C ALA A 628 -10.10 -6.69 -3.13
N ALA A 629 -9.23 -7.69 -2.87
CA ALA A 629 -9.33 -9.01 -3.48
C ALA A 629 -10.60 -9.75 -3.04
N THR A 630 -11.24 -10.45 -3.98
CA THR A 630 -12.50 -11.17 -3.75
C THR A 630 -12.26 -12.60 -3.22
N GLY A 631 -13.31 -13.26 -2.69
CA GLY A 631 -13.28 -14.69 -2.35
C GLY A 631 -12.74 -15.05 -0.95
N ALA A 632 -12.24 -14.09 -0.17
CA ALA A 632 -11.92 -14.34 1.25
C ALA A 632 -13.20 -14.55 2.08
N THR A 633 -13.16 -15.49 3.03
CA THR A 633 -14.15 -15.56 4.11
C THR A 633 -13.76 -14.57 5.20
N THR A 634 -14.69 -13.74 5.63
CA THR A 634 -14.44 -12.70 6.65
C THR A 634 -15.34 -12.89 7.87
N ASN A 635 -14.77 -12.72 9.07
CA ASN A 635 -15.53 -12.66 10.32
C ASN A 635 -15.07 -11.49 11.18
N VAL A 636 -15.96 -10.52 11.36
CA VAL A 636 -15.75 -9.31 12.16
C VAL A 636 -16.82 -9.17 13.24
N ALA A 637 -17.41 -10.29 13.70
CA ALA A 637 -18.42 -10.27 14.76
C ALA A 637 -17.90 -9.60 16.04
N GLY A 638 -18.80 -8.92 16.77
CA GLY A 638 -18.53 -8.57 18.17
C GLY A 638 -18.50 -9.83 19.03
N GLY A 639 -17.88 -9.75 20.20
CA GLY A 639 -17.91 -10.80 21.19
C GLY A 639 -19.23 -10.82 21.96
N ASP A 640 -19.61 -11.99 22.44
CA ASP A 640 -20.82 -12.17 23.24
C ASP A 640 -20.66 -11.52 24.62
N SER A 641 -21.78 -11.14 25.25
CA SER A 641 -21.79 -10.78 26.67
C SER A 641 -21.45 -11.99 27.54
N GLY A 642 -20.76 -11.76 28.64
CA GLY A 642 -20.69 -12.74 29.71
C GLY A 642 -22.08 -13.04 30.30
N VAL A 643 -22.20 -14.20 30.93
CA VAL A 643 -23.43 -14.63 31.59
C VAL A 643 -23.20 -14.97 33.06
N ARG A 644 -24.27 -14.88 33.85
CA ARG A 644 -24.33 -15.45 35.20
C ARG A 644 -24.54 -16.96 35.10
N ARG A 645 -23.72 -17.72 35.83
CA ARG A 645 -23.84 -19.18 35.97
C ARG A 645 -23.85 -19.56 37.44
N ASN A 646 -24.94 -20.16 37.89
CA ASN A 646 -25.12 -20.54 39.29
C ASN A 646 -24.28 -21.80 39.64
N SER A 647 -23.77 -21.90 40.87
CA SER A 647 -23.08 -23.09 41.39
C SER A 647 -23.99 -24.01 42.22
N GLY A 648 -25.29 -23.70 42.34
CA GLY A 648 -26.28 -24.50 43.09
C GLY A 648 -27.68 -24.61 42.44
N PRO A 649 -28.53 -25.56 42.90
CA PRO A 649 -29.69 -26.07 42.14
C PRO A 649 -30.99 -25.24 42.18
N LEU A 650 -31.00 -23.98 42.66
CA LEU A 650 -32.24 -23.22 42.92
C LEU A 650 -32.51 -22.02 41.99
N ASP A 651 -31.81 -21.89 40.86
CA ASP A 651 -32.21 -20.95 39.79
C ASP A 651 -31.71 -21.46 38.42
N PRO A 652 -32.60 -21.89 37.50
CA PRO A 652 -32.21 -22.46 36.20
C PRO A 652 -31.92 -21.41 35.11
N ALA A 653 -32.03 -20.10 35.35
CA ALA A 653 -31.87 -19.09 34.29
C ALA A 653 -30.42 -18.58 34.16
N VAL A 654 -29.75 -18.95 33.06
CA VAL A 654 -28.57 -18.23 32.56
C VAL A 654 -29.02 -16.85 32.08
N THR A 655 -28.59 -15.78 32.76
CA THR A 655 -28.92 -14.40 32.38
C THR A 655 -27.66 -13.60 32.13
N ASN A 656 -27.71 -12.57 31.29
CA ASN A 656 -26.60 -11.64 31.08
C ASN A 656 -26.44 -10.61 32.23
N HIS A 657 -27.39 -10.57 33.17
CA HIS A 657 -27.43 -9.62 34.29
C HIS A 657 -27.11 -8.17 33.86
N GLY A 658 -27.69 -7.73 32.73
CA GLY A 658 -27.50 -6.39 32.18
C GLY A 658 -26.26 -6.18 31.31
N ALA A 659 -25.40 -7.19 31.16
CA ALA A 659 -24.26 -7.18 30.23
C ALA A 659 -24.74 -7.26 28.77
N LEU A 660 -24.01 -6.61 27.87
CA LEU A 660 -24.33 -6.55 26.44
C LEU A 660 -23.18 -7.12 25.59
N ALA A 661 -23.53 -7.69 24.45
CA ALA A 661 -22.56 -8.10 23.44
C ALA A 661 -21.90 -6.87 22.79
N GLY A 662 -20.71 -7.06 22.25
CA GLY A 662 -20.09 -6.06 21.39
C GLY A 662 -20.77 -6.01 20.03
N HIS A 663 -20.66 -4.87 19.37
CA HIS A 663 -21.18 -4.71 18.01
C HIS A 663 -20.18 -5.26 16.99
N ARG A 664 -20.72 -5.69 15.84
CA ARG A 664 -19.94 -6.15 14.68
C ARG A 664 -19.05 -5.01 14.15
N GLY A 665 -17.86 -5.37 13.69
CA GLY A 665 -16.92 -4.49 12.99
C GLY A 665 -17.10 -4.56 11.47
N HIS A 666 -16.22 -3.94 10.70
CA HIS A 666 -16.48 -3.69 9.27
C HIS A 666 -15.53 -4.46 8.35
N VAL A 667 -16.05 -4.83 7.17
CA VAL A 667 -15.25 -5.29 6.02
C VAL A 667 -15.37 -4.24 4.93
N VAL A 668 -14.23 -3.71 4.50
CA VAL A 668 -14.15 -2.57 3.59
C VAL A 668 -13.32 -2.96 2.38
N ALA A 669 -13.87 -2.75 1.18
CA ALA A 669 -13.09 -2.72 -0.04
C ALA A 669 -12.45 -1.32 -0.16
N PRO A 670 -11.14 -1.16 0.05
CA PRO A 670 -10.51 0.15 -0.05
C PRO A 670 -10.65 0.70 -1.48
N THR A 671 -11.27 1.87 -1.64
CA THR A 671 -11.58 2.50 -2.93
C THR A 671 -10.40 3.21 -3.56
N ASN A 672 -9.35 3.49 -2.77
CA ASN A 672 -8.12 4.16 -3.17
C ASN A 672 -6.90 3.43 -2.59
N VAL A 673 -6.75 2.11 -2.84
CA VAL A 673 -5.41 1.51 -2.69
C VAL A 673 -4.63 1.98 -3.90
N PRO A 674 -3.61 2.86 -3.76
CA PRO A 674 -2.74 3.14 -4.88
C PRO A 674 -2.24 1.82 -5.43
N ALA A 675 -2.26 1.69 -6.75
CA ALA A 675 -1.65 0.56 -7.41
C ALA A 675 -0.22 0.36 -6.85
N PRO A 676 0.26 -0.89 -6.81
CA PRO A 676 1.66 -1.14 -6.54
C PRO A 676 2.53 -0.19 -7.37
N VAL A 677 3.55 0.36 -6.73
CA VAL A 677 4.42 1.37 -7.32
C VAL A 677 5.06 0.79 -8.58
N ALA A 678 4.94 1.51 -9.69
CA ALA A 678 5.64 1.22 -10.93
C ALA A 678 7.13 1.49 -10.72
N CYS A 679 7.94 0.45 -10.85
CA CYS A 679 9.38 0.51 -10.69
C CYS A 679 10.03 0.26 -12.01
N ASP A 680 11.08 0.99 -12.29
CA ASP A 680 11.95 0.63 -13.40
C ASP A 680 13.30 0.26 -12.80
N TYR A 681 13.76 -0.91 -13.23
CA TYR A 681 15.05 -1.49 -12.96
C TYR A 681 15.81 -1.55 -14.28
N GLY A 682 17.14 -1.52 -14.19
CA GLY A 682 17.95 -1.73 -15.36
C GLY A 682 17.90 -3.20 -15.72
N ASP A 683 18.37 -3.52 -16.91
CA ASP A 683 18.41 -4.88 -17.42
C ASP A 683 19.79 -5.26 -18.01
N ALA A 684 20.78 -4.37 -17.86
CA ALA A 684 22.16 -4.64 -18.22
C ALA A 684 22.64 -5.98 -17.61
N PRO A 685 23.64 -6.64 -18.21
CA PRO A 685 24.13 -7.94 -17.74
C PRO A 685 24.44 -7.95 -16.23
N ALA A 686 24.32 -9.11 -15.59
CA ALA A 686 24.35 -9.23 -14.13
C ALA A 686 25.59 -8.63 -13.41
N GLY A 687 26.70 -8.40 -14.13
CA GLY A 687 27.87 -7.66 -13.63
C GLY A 687 27.60 -6.19 -13.28
N TYR A 688 26.60 -5.56 -13.91
CA TYR A 688 26.29 -4.14 -13.78
C TYR A 688 25.29 -3.79 -12.65
N SER A 689 25.15 -4.67 -11.65
CA SER A 689 24.34 -4.43 -10.44
C SER A 689 22.85 -4.10 -10.71
N THR A 690 22.29 -4.79 -11.69
CA THR A 690 20.92 -4.72 -12.20
C THR A 690 19.85 -4.84 -11.10
N SER A 691 20.02 -5.77 -10.17
CA SER A 691 19.03 -6.06 -9.12
C SER A 691 19.02 -5.09 -7.92
N THR A 692 20.02 -4.20 -7.83
CA THR A 692 20.17 -3.25 -6.70
C THR A 692 19.96 -1.80 -7.12
N THR A 693 19.68 -1.56 -8.40
CA THR A 693 19.50 -0.24 -9.01
C THR A 693 18.07 -0.12 -9.47
N LEU A 694 17.38 0.95 -9.07
CA LEU A 694 16.00 1.17 -9.49
C LEU A 694 15.62 2.65 -9.46
N HIS A 695 14.56 2.96 -10.17
CA HIS A 695 13.79 4.20 -10.08
C HIS A 695 12.37 3.93 -9.64
N THR A 696 11.78 4.97 -9.08
CA THR A 696 10.33 5.00 -8.89
C THR A 696 9.71 5.81 -10.00
N VAL A 697 8.83 5.18 -10.75
CA VAL A 697 8.07 5.84 -11.80
C VAL A 697 6.78 6.41 -11.20
N ASP A 698 6.61 7.73 -11.30
CA ASP A 698 5.43 8.44 -10.82
C ASP A 698 4.26 8.27 -11.80
N ILE A 699 3.63 7.08 -11.78
CA ILE A 699 2.44 6.81 -12.60
C ILE A 699 1.19 7.14 -11.79
N ALA A 700 0.73 8.38 -11.92
CA ALA A 700 -0.62 8.74 -11.53
C ALA A 700 -1.63 8.04 -12.46
N SER A 701 -2.18 6.90 -12.05
CA SER A 701 -3.35 6.21 -12.63
C SER A 701 -3.60 6.45 -14.14
N GLY A 702 -2.73 5.91 -15.00
CA GLY A 702 -2.98 5.81 -16.45
C GLY A 702 -2.50 6.98 -17.33
N THR A 703 -1.63 7.86 -16.85
CA THR A 703 -0.90 8.86 -17.66
C THR A 703 0.61 8.62 -17.61
N SER A 704 1.35 8.98 -18.66
CA SER A 704 2.83 9.00 -18.64
C SER A 704 3.36 9.87 -17.48
N PRO A 705 4.47 9.49 -16.84
CA PRO A 705 5.05 10.25 -15.73
C PRO A 705 5.52 11.65 -16.15
N ASN A 706 5.75 12.53 -15.18
CA ASN A 706 6.20 13.90 -15.43
C ASN A 706 7.71 14.03 -15.71
N LEU A 707 8.48 12.95 -15.54
CA LEU A 707 9.92 12.91 -15.77
C LEU A 707 10.30 11.53 -16.31
N TYR A 708 10.79 11.47 -17.54
CA TYR A 708 11.10 10.22 -18.24
C TYR A 708 12.04 10.45 -19.44
N LEU A 709 12.55 9.37 -20.00
CA LEU A 709 13.36 9.27 -21.21
C LEU A 709 12.46 8.86 -22.39
N GLY A 710 12.73 9.41 -23.57
CA GLY A 710 12.04 8.97 -24.79
C GLY A 710 10.53 9.22 -24.85
N SER A 711 9.78 8.23 -25.34
CA SER A 711 8.33 8.34 -25.62
C SER A 711 7.48 7.34 -24.84
N PHE A 712 8.04 6.19 -24.48
CA PHE A 712 7.38 5.17 -23.69
C PHE A 712 8.08 5.02 -22.35
N VAL A 713 7.28 4.74 -21.33
CA VAL A 713 7.78 4.38 -20.00
C VAL A 713 7.13 3.07 -19.66
N ASP A 714 7.95 2.06 -19.38
CA ASP A 714 7.46 0.83 -18.80
C ASP A 714 7.91 0.73 -17.34
N TYR A 715 7.59 -0.40 -16.73
CA TYR A 715 7.83 -0.63 -15.32
C TYR A 715 7.73 -2.12 -15.05
N GLU A 716 8.66 -2.62 -14.27
CA GLU A 716 8.82 -4.00 -13.91
C GLU A 716 8.72 -4.20 -12.40
N TRP A 717 8.48 -5.46 -12.04
CA TRP A 717 8.37 -5.89 -10.66
C TRP A 717 9.70 -6.39 -10.09
N GLN A 718 10.71 -6.57 -10.96
CA GLN A 718 12.07 -7.03 -10.63
C GLN A 718 13.02 -6.71 -11.80
N GLY A 719 14.27 -6.35 -11.52
CA GLY A 719 15.30 -6.25 -12.55
C GLY A 719 15.71 -7.61 -13.09
N VAL A 720 15.63 -7.79 -14.41
CA VAL A 720 16.03 -9.02 -15.11
C VAL A 720 17.24 -8.71 -15.98
N ALA A 721 18.42 -9.16 -15.56
CA ALA A 721 19.62 -8.97 -16.37
C ALA A 721 19.56 -9.79 -17.67
N SER A 722 19.98 -9.17 -18.76
CA SER A 722 20.00 -9.75 -20.11
C SER A 722 21.34 -9.51 -20.79
N SER A 723 21.67 -10.31 -21.80
CA SER A 723 22.92 -10.14 -22.56
C SER A 723 22.81 -9.10 -23.67
N ASP A 724 21.59 -8.75 -24.04
CA ASP A 724 21.24 -7.80 -25.09
C ASP A 724 20.76 -6.44 -24.54
N ALA A 725 20.54 -6.34 -23.22
CA ALA A 725 19.86 -5.22 -22.57
C ALA A 725 18.45 -5.01 -23.18
N LEU A 726 17.67 -6.11 -23.28
CA LEU A 726 16.28 -6.11 -23.77
C LEU A 726 15.29 -6.94 -22.91
N ALA A 727 15.62 -7.44 -21.72
CA ALA A 727 14.76 -8.42 -21.03
C ALA A 727 13.57 -7.83 -20.26
N ASP A 728 13.55 -6.54 -20.04
CA ASP A 728 12.46 -5.74 -19.45
C ASP A 728 11.35 -5.40 -20.44
N ASN A 729 11.56 -5.53 -21.76
CA ASN A 729 10.59 -5.39 -22.88
C ASN A 729 9.28 -6.25 -22.83
N ILE A 730 8.92 -6.82 -21.68
CA ILE A 730 7.88 -7.84 -21.45
C ILE A 730 6.44 -7.36 -21.77
N ARG A 731 6.22 -6.12 -22.20
CA ARG A 731 4.92 -5.66 -22.75
C ARG A 731 4.84 -5.63 -24.29
N ASP A 732 5.88 -5.96 -25.04
CA ASP A 732 5.77 -6.17 -26.49
C ASP A 732 5.20 -7.57 -26.82
N THR A 733 3.87 -7.68 -26.79
CA THR A 733 3.17 -8.89 -27.30
C THR A 733 3.12 -8.95 -28.84
N SER A 734 3.63 -7.93 -29.54
CA SER A 734 3.53 -7.80 -30.99
C SER A 734 4.74 -8.37 -31.73
N GLY A 735 5.90 -8.48 -31.07
CA GLY A 735 7.16 -8.91 -31.72
C GLY A 735 7.62 -7.96 -32.82
N THR A 736 7.22 -6.68 -32.74
CA THR A 736 7.50 -5.65 -33.75
C THR A 736 8.42 -4.53 -33.27
N GLY A 737 8.81 -4.52 -31.99
CA GLY A 737 9.60 -3.43 -31.39
C GLY A 737 8.79 -2.14 -31.19
N ALA A 738 7.46 -2.19 -31.35
CA ALA A 738 6.57 -1.07 -31.08
C ALA A 738 6.16 -1.10 -29.60
N GLY A 739 6.84 -0.30 -28.78
CA GLY A 739 6.64 -0.22 -27.33
C GLY A 739 7.84 -0.65 -26.47
N SER A 740 9.03 -0.71 -27.06
CA SER A 740 10.32 -0.81 -26.35
C SER A 740 10.61 0.55 -25.69
N ASP A 741 11.01 0.51 -24.43
CA ASP A 741 11.36 1.65 -23.58
C ASP A 741 12.80 2.12 -23.83
N GLU A 742 13.63 1.35 -24.54
CA GLU A 742 14.93 1.76 -25.06
C GLU A 742 14.81 2.71 -26.27
N ASP A 743 13.90 3.68 -26.18
CA ASP A 743 13.60 4.68 -27.21
C ASP A 743 14.11 6.08 -26.84
N GLY A 744 14.59 6.28 -25.61
CA GLY A 744 15.12 7.54 -25.10
C GLY A 744 16.49 7.92 -25.61
N VAL A 745 17.28 6.97 -26.14
CA VAL A 745 18.67 7.23 -26.55
C VAL A 745 18.92 6.84 -28.00
N THR A 746 19.41 7.81 -28.79
CA THR A 746 19.90 7.57 -30.15
C THR A 746 21.43 7.66 -30.20
N PHE A 747 22.08 6.56 -30.58
CA PHE A 747 23.53 6.51 -30.76
C PHE A 747 23.95 6.88 -32.18
N THR A 748 24.88 7.83 -32.29
CA THR A 748 25.44 8.30 -33.57
C THR A 748 26.95 8.06 -33.61
N ALA A 749 27.37 6.80 -33.43
CA ALA A 749 28.60 6.23 -34.00
C ALA A 749 28.64 4.68 -34.14
N PRO A 750 27.54 3.88 -34.24
CA PRO A 750 27.66 2.42 -34.19
C PRO A 750 27.84 1.73 -35.56
N SER A 751 27.81 2.47 -36.68
CA SER A 751 27.97 1.91 -38.04
C SER A 751 28.70 2.83 -39.03
N GLY A 752 29.21 3.97 -38.56
CA GLY A 752 29.79 5.05 -39.39
C GLY A 752 31.26 5.39 -39.11
N GLY A 753 31.99 4.57 -38.33
CA GLY A 753 33.46 4.56 -38.31
C GLY A 753 34.22 5.42 -37.29
N GLY A 754 33.74 5.53 -36.05
CA GLY A 754 34.64 5.93 -34.93
C GLY A 754 34.45 7.32 -34.39
N ALA A 755 35.45 8.02 -33.86
CA ALA A 755 36.29 7.55 -32.76
C ALA A 755 35.58 7.77 -31.40
N ASN A 756 34.49 8.54 -31.41
CA ASN A 756 33.70 8.88 -30.24
C ASN A 756 32.29 8.33 -30.40
N ILE A 757 31.75 7.76 -29.34
CA ILE A 757 30.34 7.36 -29.27
C ILE A 757 29.55 8.54 -28.74
N LEU A 758 28.62 9.02 -29.56
CA LEU A 758 27.67 10.07 -29.21
C LEU A 758 26.33 9.43 -28.86
N ALA A 759 25.78 9.78 -27.70
CA ALA A 759 24.44 9.42 -27.28
C ALA A 759 23.59 10.69 -27.19
N THR A 760 22.55 10.79 -28.01
CA THR A 760 21.53 11.84 -27.88
C THR A 760 20.39 11.28 -27.03
N VAL A 761 20.24 11.82 -25.83
CA VAL A 761 19.26 11.41 -24.82
C VAL A 761 18.09 12.37 -24.83
N ALA A 762 16.90 11.89 -25.19
CA ALA A 762 15.67 12.66 -25.14
C ALA A 762 15.07 12.59 -23.74
N VAL A 763 14.98 13.72 -23.03
CA VAL A 763 14.46 13.77 -21.66
C VAL A 763 13.21 14.63 -21.60
N ALA A 764 12.07 14.04 -21.23
CA ALA A 764 10.84 14.77 -20.98
C ALA A 764 10.80 15.24 -19.51
N ASN A 765 10.81 16.56 -19.28
CA ASN A 765 10.69 17.14 -17.93
C ASN A 765 9.49 18.10 -17.82
N ASN A 766 8.42 17.61 -17.21
CA ASN A 766 7.18 18.33 -16.95
C ASN A 766 6.93 18.56 -15.44
N THR A 767 7.97 18.41 -14.62
CA THR A 767 7.86 18.47 -13.14
C THR A 767 7.68 19.88 -12.56
N GLY A 768 7.93 20.93 -13.35
CA GLY A 768 8.02 22.31 -12.87
C GLY A 768 9.34 22.66 -12.17
N ALA A 769 10.29 21.72 -12.08
CA ALA A 769 11.61 21.91 -11.48
C ALA A 769 12.74 21.42 -12.40
N ILE A 770 13.99 21.81 -12.11
CA ILE A 770 15.16 21.32 -12.86
C ILE A 770 15.45 19.88 -12.42
N ALA A 771 15.58 18.96 -13.38
CA ALA A 771 15.98 17.57 -13.18
C ALA A 771 17.44 17.35 -13.58
N SER A 772 17.98 16.15 -13.32
CA SER A 772 19.33 15.73 -13.69
C SER A 772 19.28 14.42 -14.47
N VAL A 773 19.97 14.36 -15.60
CA VAL A 773 20.20 13.12 -16.36
C VAL A 773 21.68 12.77 -16.32
N CYS A 774 22.00 11.51 -16.05
CA CYS A 774 23.36 10.98 -16.08
C CYS A 774 23.42 9.72 -16.93
N GLY A 775 24.47 9.57 -17.73
CA GLY A 775 24.75 8.40 -18.54
C GLY A 775 26.12 7.79 -18.22
N TRP A 776 26.23 6.49 -18.37
CA TRP A 776 27.48 5.72 -18.32
C TRP A 776 27.64 4.93 -19.61
N LEU A 777 28.87 4.80 -20.08
CA LEU A 777 29.26 3.86 -21.11
C LEU A 777 30.50 3.14 -20.59
N ASP A 778 30.43 1.82 -20.44
CA ASP A 778 31.56 1.00 -19.96
C ASP A 778 32.65 0.91 -21.03
N VAL A 779 33.38 2.00 -21.24
CA VAL A 779 34.42 2.10 -22.28
C VAL A 779 35.62 1.20 -21.97
N GLY A 780 35.82 0.87 -20.69
CA GLY A 780 36.78 -0.14 -20.24
C GLY A 780 36.38 -1.56 -20.65
N ALA A 781 35.08 -1.82 -20.80
CA ALA A 781 34.41 -3.12 -20.86
C ALA A 781 34.99 -4.13 -19.87
N ASP A 782 35.03 -3.69 -18.61
CA ASP A 782 35.42 -4.50 -17.45
C ASP A 782 34.21 -5.10 -16.71
N GLY A 783 32.99 -4.79 -17.17
CA GLY A 783 31.76 -5.32 -16.61
C GLY A 783 31.17 -4.49 -15.48
N VAL A 784 31.68 -3.27 -15.26
CA VAL A 784 31.22 -2.34 -14.21
C VAL A 784 31.03 -0.94 -14.80
N PHE A 785 30.08 -0.19 -14.28
CA PHE A 785 29.97 1.24 -14.59
C PHE A 785 30.77 2.06 -13.59
N ASP A 786 31.83 2.72 -14.05
CA ASP A 786 32.69 3.52 -13.20
C ASP A 786 32.24 4.99 -13.10
N LEU A 787 32.53 5.64 -11.98
CA LEU A 787 32.28 7.08 -11.84
C LEU A 787 33.08 7.93 -12.85
N ALA A 788 34.20 7.42 -13.36
CA ALA A 788 35.00 8.09 -14.39
C ALA A 788 34.33 8.08 -15.76
N GLU A 789 33.44 7.12 -16.00
CA GLU A 789 32.69 6.95 -17.26
C GLU A 789 31.41 7.77 -17.28
N ARG A 790 31.02 8.34 -16.15
CA ARG A 790 29.79 9.11 -16.01
C ARG A 790 29.84 10.44 -16.77
N LYS A 791 28.76 10.74 -17.48
CA LYS A 791 28.42 12.10 -17.95
C LYS A 791 27.08 12.51 -17.33
N CYS A 792 26.93 13.77 -16.94
CA CYS A 792 25.67 14.28 -16.38
C CYS A 792 25.34 15.65 -16.95
N SER A 793 24.05 15.98 -17.04
CA SER A 793 23.54 17.28 -17.44
C SER A 793 22.28 17.64 -16.66
N TRP A 794 22.03 18.94 -16.53
CA TRP A 794 20.79 19.47 -15.97
C TRP A 794 19.72 19.62 -17.05
N VAL A 795 18.46 19.33 -16.72
CA VAL A 795 17.33 19.40 -17.64
C VAL A 795 16.28 20.33 -17.07
N VAL A 796 16.04 21.47 -17.73
CA VAL A 796 15.00 22.43 -17.34
C VAL A 796 13.60 21.86 -17.62
N SER A 797 12.61 22.26 -16.81
CA SER A 797 11.22 21.85 -17.07
C SER A 797 10.59 22.67 -18.19
N GLY A 798 9.75 22.05 -19.02
CA GLY A 798 9.03 22.70 -20.11
C GLY A 798 8.80 21.84 -21.36
N GLY A 799 8.88 20.50 -21.23
CA GLY A 799 8.75 19.56 -22.35
C GLY A 799 9.99 18.68 -22.54
N THR A 800 10.17 18.14 -23.75
CA THR A 800 11.30 17.28 -24.10
C THR A 800 12.54 18.09 -24.45
N VAL A 801 13.68 17.74 -23.86
CA VAL A 801 15.00 18.34 -24.07
C VAL A 801 15.98 17.25 -24.49
N ASN A 802 16.74 17.50 -25.56
CA ASN A 802 17.80 16.57 -25.99
C ASN A 802 19.14 16.95 -25.35
N VAL A 803 19.75 15.99 -24.67
CA VAL A 803 21.10 16.09 -24.09
C VAL A 803 22.04 15.21 -24.88
N VAL A 804 23.21 15.73 -25.27
CA VAL A 804 24.22 14.95 -26.00
C VAL A 804 25.37 14.62 -25.07
N PHE A 805 25.68 13.33 -24.94
CA PHE A 805 26.86 12.83 -24.27
C PHE A 805 27.86 12.24 -25.26
N GLU A 806 29.14 12.40 -24.95
CA GLU A 806 30.25 11.97 -25.81
C GLU A 806 31.27 11.17 -24.99
N TRP A 807 31.61 9.99 -25.50
CA TRP A 807 32.66 9.13 -24.95
C TRP A 807 33.69 8.80 -26.02
N VAL A 808 34.96 8.87 -25.64
CA VAL A 808 36.07 8.43 -26.50
C VAL A 808 36.23 6.92 -26.34
N VAL A 809 36.21 6.18 -27.43
CA VAL A 809 36.46 4.73 -27.43
C VAL A 809 37.73 4.40 -28.21
N SER A 810 38.56 3.52 -27.66
CA SER A 810 39.87 3.17 -28.21
C SER A 810 39.96 1.72 -28.72
N ALA A 811 38.84 1.01 -28.81
CA ALA A 811 38.82 -0.37 -29.27
C ALA A 811 39.34 -0.52 -30.70
N THR A 812 40.30 -1.41 -30.89
CA THR A 812 40.89 -1.77 -32.20
C THR A 812 40.26 -3.01 -32.81
N VAL A 813 39.39 -3.70 -32.08
CA VAL A 813 38.61 -4.85 -32.53
C VAL A 813 37.13 -4.62 -32.28
N THR A 814 36.25 -5.34 -32.98
CA THR A 814 34.82 -5.32 -32.70
C THR A 814 34.56 -5.65 -31.24
N ARG A 815 33.81 -4.79 -30.54
CA ARG A 815 33.52 -4.95 -29.12
C ARG A 815 32.11 -4.49 -28.81
N THR A 816 31.43 -5.23 -27.93
CA THR A 816 30.15 -4.78 -27.36
C THR A 816 30.42 -4.00 -26.09
N TYR A 817 29.79 -2.85 -25.97
CA TYR A 817 29.76 -2.01 -24.79
C TYR A 817 28.34 -1.97 -24.23
N TYR A 818 28.22 -1.76 -22.93
CA TYR A 818 26.94 -1.51 -22.27
C TYR A 818 26.90 -0.07 -21.77
N SER A 819 25.71 0.50 -21.74
CA SER A 819 25.46 1.83 -21.20
C SER A 819 24.21 1.86 -20.34
N ARG A 820 24.16 2.82 -19.43
CA ARG A 820 23.03 3.08 -18.54
C ARG A 820 22.74 4.56 -18.51
N PHE A 821 21.49 4.95 -18.65
CA PHE A 821 21.04 6.34 -18.51
C PHE A 821 20.05 6.43 -17.36
N ARG A 822 20.13 7.48 -16.55
CA ARG A 822 19.28 7.68 -15.37
C ARG A 822 18.84 9.13 -15.31
N VAL A 823 17.54 9.39 -15.28
CA VAL A 823 16.97 10.72 -15.05
C VAL A 823 16.31 10.79 -13.67
N CYS A 824 16.64 11.80 -12.85
CA CYS A 824 16.03 12.01 -11.54
C CYS A 824 15.66 13.47 -11.30
N SER A 825 14.63 13.72 -10.48
CA SER A 825 14.31 15.05 -9.96
C SER A 825 15.41 15.60 -9.05
N THR A 826 16.14 14.72 -8.35
CA THR A 826 17.23 15.10 -7.43
C THR A 826 18.55 14.52 -7.92
N ALA A 827 19.51 15.37 -8.26
CA ALA A 827 20.79 14.95 -8.85
C ALA A 827 21.57 13.93 -8.01
N ASN A 828 21.47 13.99 -6.68
CA ASN A 828 22.19 13.11 -5.77
C ASN A 828 21.71 11.65 -5.84
N GLN A 829 20.60 11.39 -6.53
CA GLN A 829 19.98 10.06 -6.64
C GLN A 829 20.36 9.34 -7.93
N CYS A 830 20.68 10.07 -9.01
CA CYS A 830 21.17 9.51 -10.28
C CYS A 830 22.65 9.79 -10.54
N ASN A 831 23.43 10.29 -9.57
CA ASN A 831 24.85 10.55 -9.81
C ASN A 831 25.72 9.28 -9.67
N THR A 832 25.15 8.15 -9.24
CA THR A 832 25.80 6.84 -9.20
C THR A 832 25.11 5.88 -10.16
N PRO A 833 25.84 4.91 -10.75
CA PRO A 833 25.24 3.93 -11.66
C PRO A 833 24.35 2.92 -10.94
N THR A 834 24.44 2.89 -9.61
CA THR A 834 23.65 2.04 -8.72
C THR A 834 22.91 2.87 -7.68
N GLY A 835 22.02 2.22 -6.93
CA GLY A 835 21.25 2.85 -5.85
C GLY A 835 19.87 3.34 -6.29
N GLN A 836 19.05 3.68 -5.31
CA GLN A 836 17.63 3.97 -5.49
C GLN A 836 17.40 5.45 -5.83
N ALA A 837 16.57 5.66 -6.85
CA ALA A 837 15.98 6.95 -7.17
C ALA A 837 14.48 6.95 -6.88
N PHE A 838 13.96 8.07 -6.37
CA PHE A 838 12.57 8.19 -5.94
C PHE A 838 11.66 8.83 -7.00
N SER A 839 12.18 9.05 -8.20
CA SER A 839 11.48 9.67 -9.33
C SER A 839 12.30 9.48 -10.60
N GLY A 840 11.64 9.46 -11.75
CA GLY A 840 12.28 9.42 -13.05
C GLY A 840 12.41 8.00 -13.56
N GLU A 841 13.39 7.77 -14.43
CA GLU A 841 13.52 6.55 -15.21
C GLU A 841 14.99 6.20 -15.47
N MET A 842 15.24 4.96 -15.85
CA MET A 842 16.49 4.40 -16.32
C MET A 842 16.27 3.54 -17.55
N GLU A 843 17.23 3.61 -18.47
CA GLU A 843 17.29 2.76 -19.66
C GLU A 843 18.71 2.21 -19.78
N ASP A 844 18.84 0.91 -20.05
CA ASP A 844 20.11 0.25 -20.36
C ASP A 844 20.19 -0.06 -21.86
N PHE A 845 21.39 -0.09 -22.42
CA PHE A 845 21.58 -0.41 -23.84
C PHE A 845 22.83 -1.26 -24.05
N SER A 846 22.76 -2.16 -25.03
CA SER A 846 23.94 -2.80 -25.62
C SER A 846 24.27 -2.15 -26.96
N LEU A 847 25.57 -1.92 -27.21
CA LEU A 847 26.04 -1.35 -28.47
C LEU A 847 27.27 -2.10 -28.97
N THR A 848 27.26 -2.46 -30.25
CA THR A 848 28.43 -3.08 -30.90
C THR A 848 29.22 -2.01 -31.65
N TYR A 849 30.44 -1.76 -31.20
CA TYR A 849 31.39 -0.91 -31.88
C TYR A 849 32.23 -1.72 -32.86
N ASN A 850 32.19 -1.36 -34.14
CA ASN A 850 33.02 -1.94 -35.21
C ASN A 850 34.07 -0.91 -35.66
N PRO A 851 35.36 -1.12 -35.39
CA PRO A 851 36.41 -0.20 -35.84
C PRO A 851 36.57 -0.26 -37.36
N THR A 852 36.72 0.89 -38.02
CA THR A 852 37.05 0.97 -39.45
C THR A 852 38.55 0.83 -39.65
N HIS A 853 39.01 -0.31 -40.16
CA HIS A 853 40.40 -0.51 -40.54
C HIS A 853 40.54 -1.67 -41.53
N ALA A 854 41.61 -1.64 -42.32
CA ALA A 854 42.01 -2.77 -43.14
C ALA A 854 42.73 -3.84 -42.29
N THR A 855 42.48 -5.12 -42.57
CA THR A 855 43.31 -6.21 -42.07
C THR A 855 44.24 -6.67 -43.20
N ILE A 856 45.54 -6.45 -43.05
CA ILE A 856 46.53 -6.86 -44.06
C ILE A 856 46.84 -8.35 -43.91
N GLY A 857 46.64 -9.09 -44.98
CA GLY A 857 47.02 -10.49 -45.15
C GLY A 857 48.49 -10.64 -45.56
N LYS A 858 48.75 -11.45 -46.58
CA LYS A 858 50.11 -11.67 -47.07
C LYS A 858 50.63 -10.41 -47.77
N VAL A 859 51.90 -10.07 -47.52
CA VAL A 859 52.65 -9.04 -48.26
C VAL A 859 53.89 -9.69 -48.86
N ALA A 860 54.15 -9.46 -50.13
CA ALA A 860 55.29 -10.01 -50.85
C ALA A 860 55.83 -9.01 -51.88
N LEU A 861 57.14 -9.10 -52.15
CA LEU A 861 57.78 -8.40 -53.25
C LEU A 861 58.18 -9.45 -54.29
N GLU A 862 57.69 -9.30 -55.52
CA GLU A 862 57.82 -10.29 -56.58
C GLU A 862 58.34 -9.63 -57.87
N THR A 863 59.02 -10.39 -58.72
CA THR A 863 59.47 -9.93 -60.04
C THR A 863 58.43 -10.34 -61.09
N ILE A 864 57.92 -9.39 -61.87
CA ILE A 864 56.91 -9.63 -62.90
C ILE A 864 57.45 -9.19 -64.27
N PRO A 865 57.19 -9.94 -65.36
CA PRO A 865 57.46 -9.49 -66.71
C PRO A 865 56.67 -8.21 -67.06
N LEU A 866 57.37 -7.18 -67.53
CA LEU A 866 56.76 -5.89 -67.92
C LEU A 866 55.78 -6.04 -69.09
N ASP A 867 56.05 -6.99 -69.99
CA ASP A 867 55.17 -7.29 -71.12
C ASP A 867 53.82 -7.86 -70.66
N ALA A 868 53.81 -8.71 -69.63
CA ALA A 868 52.60 -9.24 -69.02
C ALA A 868 51.78 -8.11 -68.37
N LEU A 869 52.42 -7.19 -67.65
CA LEU A 869 51.76 -6.04 -67.03
C LEU A 869 51.13 -5.08 -68.05
N LEU A 870 51.82 -4.84 -69.18
CA LEU A 870 51.36 -3.91 -70.22
C LEU A 870 50.51 -4.58 -71.31
N SER A 871 50.33 -5.91 -71.25
CA SER A 871 49.62 -6.68 -72.29
C SER A 871 48.18 -6.22 -72.50
N GLU A 872 47.47 -5.86 -71.43
CA GLU A 872 46.09 -5.37 -71.49
C GLU A 872 45.97 -3.95 -72.07
N LEU A 873 46.99 -3.12 -71.92
CA LEU A 873 47.07 -1.79 -72.55
C LEU A 873 47.41 -1.86 -74.05
N ARG A 874 47.91 -3.02 -74.50
CA ARG A 874 48.38 -3.29 -75.87
C ARG A 874 47.45 -4.27 -76.60
N SER A 875 46.14 -4.03 -76.63
CA SER A 875 45.23 -4.90 -77.42
C SER A 875 45.59 -4.87 -78.93
N GLU A 876 45.53 -6.05 -79.57
CA GLU A 876 46.05 -6.38 -80.91
C GLU A 876 45.44 -5.64 -82.12
N ALA A 877 44.68 -4.56 -81.91
CA ALA A 877 44.06 -3.77 -82.99
C ALA A 877 44.61 -2.33 -83.15
N GLY A 878 45.70 -1.98 -82.45
CA GLY A 878 46.40 -0.70 -82.70
C GLY A 878 45.63 0.56 -82.27
N GLN A 879 44.61 0.42 -81.41
CA GLN A 879 43.99 1.53 -80.69
C GLN A 879 43.91 1.18 -79.19
N GLY A 880 45.06 1.10 -78.54
CA GLY A 880 45.09 1.30 -77.09
C GLY A 880 44.60 2.72 -76.80
N ASP A 881 43.79 2.88 -75.75
CA ASP A 881 43.34 4.21 -75.34
C ASP A 881 44.55 4.99 -74.77
N ALA A 882 44.94 6.05 -75.47
CA ALA A 882 45.95 6.97 -74.96
C ALA A 882 45.52 7.53 -73.59
N GLY A 883 44.21 7.66 -73.33
CA GLY A 883 43.66 8.01 -72.03
C GLY A 883 44.04 7.03 -70.92
N SER A 884 43.79 5.74 -71.08
CA SER A 884 44.17 4.70 -70.10
C SER A 884 45.68 4.62 -69.85
N ALA A 885 46.51 4.70 -70.90
CA ALA A 885 47.97 4.70 -70.74
C ALA A 885 48.47 5.96 -70.02
N LEU A 886 47.84 7.12 -70.29
CA LEU A 886 48.16 8.39 -69.65
C LEU A 886 47.70 8.42 -68.19
N ALA A 887 46.56 7.79 -67.89
CA ALA A 887 46.06 7.63 -66.53
C ALA A 887 46.98 6.73 -65.69
N LEU A 888 47.43 5.60 -66.25
CA LEU A 888 48.38 4.73 -65.55
C LEU A 888 49.76 5.41 -65.39
N LEU A 889 50.22 6.18 -66.38
CA LEU A 889 51.42 6.99 -66.24
C LEU A 889 51.24 8.06 -65.16
N GLY A 890 50.09 8.73 -65.11
CA GLY A 890 49.79 9.76 -64.12
C GLY A 890 49.74 9.23 -62.69
N PHE A 891 49.35 7.97 -62.51
CA PHE A 891 49.35 7.28 -61.22
C PHE A 891 50.77 7.15 -60.62
N TYR A 892 51.81 6.97 -61.47
CA TYR A 892 53.22 6.89 -61.05
C TYR A 892 53.95 8.24 -61.15
N ASP A 893 53.71 9.02 -62.21
CA ASP A 893 54.34 10.31 -62.49
C ASP A 893 53.36 11.26 -63.20
N SER A 894 52.63 12.04 -62.39
CA SER A 894 51.65 13.01 -62.86
C SER A 894 52.24 14.13 -63.71
N GLY A 895 53.50 14.53 -63.45
CA GLY A 895 54.17 15.57 -64.23
C GLY A 895 54.55 15.11 -65.62
N LEU A 896 55.08 13.88 -65.74
CA LEU A 896 55.37 13.27 -67.03
C LEU A 896 54.08 13.02 -67.82
N ALA A 897 53.02 12.54 -67.18
CA ALA A 897 51.72 12.36 -67.81
C ALA A 897 51.12 13.68 -68.33
N GLU A 898 51.19 14.78 -67.55
CA GLU A 898 50.72 16.10 -68.00
C GLU A 898 51.48 16.57 -69.26
N SER A 899 52.80 16.34 -69.30
CA SER A 899 53.63 16.71 -70.46
C SER A 899 53.29 15.94 -71.75
N LEU A 900 52.59 14.81 -71.63
CA LEU A 900 52.21 13.92 -72.73
C LEU A 900 50.71 13.98 -73.06
N GLN A 901 49.97 14.94 -72.51
CA GLN A 901 48.56 15.16 -72.87
C GLN A 901 48.40 15.39 -74.38
N GLY A 902 47.54 14.60 -75.02
CA GLY A 902 47.32 14.64 -76.47
C GLY A 902 48.34 13.88 -77.32
N ALA A 903 49.33 13.22 -76.70
CA ALA A 903 50.24 12.32 -77.40
C ALA A 903 49.53 11.01 -77.83
N GLY A 904 50.01 10.42 -78.93
CA GLY A 904 49.50 9.12 -79.38
C GLY A 904 49.87 7.99 -78.40
N VAL A 905 49.03 6.96 -78.31
CA VAL A 905 49.19 5.87 -77.32
C VAL A 905 50.59 5.22 -77.34
N ALA A 906 51.22 5.08 -78.52
CA ALA A 906 52.57 4.52 -78.62
C ALA A 906 53.63 5.34 -77.88
N VAL A 907 53.51 6.68 -77.90
CA VAL A 907 54.43 7.59 -77.19
C VAL A 907 54.20 7.52 -75.69
N VAL A 908 52.94 7.46 -75.26
CA VAL A 908 52.57 7.37 -73.84
C VAL A 908 53.00 6.01 -73.27
N VAL A 909 52.76 4.92 -73.99
CA VAL A 909 53.19 3.57 -73.59
C VAL A 909 54.71 3.46 -73.57
N GLN A 910 55.43 4.10 -74.51
CA GLN A 910 56.90 4.12 -74.48
C GLN A 910 57.43 4.88 -73.26
N ALA A 911 56.84 6.03 -72.92
CA ALA A 911 57.21 6.78 -71.72
C ALA A 911 56.90 6.00 -70.44
N LEU A 912 55.74 5.34 -70.37
CA LEU A 912 55.36 4.46 -69.27
C LEU A 912 56.30 3.26 -69.14
N THR A 913 56.64 2.60 -70.24
CA THR A 913 57.62 1.50 -70.25
C THR A 913 58.97 1.96 -69.71
N GLY A 914 59.50 3.10 -70.20
CA GLY A 914 60.78 3.62 -69.71
C GLY A 914 60.74 4.12 -68.26
N HIS A 915 59.56 4.45 -67.74
CA HIS A 915 59.38 4.82 -66.34
C HIS A 915 59.31 3.58 -65.43
N LEU A 916 58.59 2.54 -65.85
CA LEU A 916 58.39 1.32 -65.04
C LEU A 916 59.62 0.39 -65.06
N ASP A 917 60.38 0.38 -66.14
CA ASP A 917 61.57 -0.45 -66.36
C ASP A 917 62.73 0.43 -66.84
N PRO A 918 63.39 1.17 -65.92
CA PRO A 918 64.45 2.11 -66.27
C PRO A 918 65.78 1.44 -66.68
N ASP A 919 66.01 0.18 -66.29
CA ASP A 919 67.20 -0.61 -66.65
C ASP A 919 67.00 -1.45 -67.92
N GLY A 920 65.76 -1.61 -68.38
CA GLY A 920 65.40 -2.16 -69.68
C GLY A 920 65.55 -3.68 -69.77
N ASP A 921 65.44 -4.38 -68.64
CA ASP A 921 65.61 -5.83 -68.56
C ASP A 921 64.31 -6.61 -68.83
N GLY A 922 63.19 -5.88 -69.00
CA GLY A 922 61.88 -6.43 -69.27
C GLY A 922 61.17 -6.98 -68.04
N GLN A 923 61.72 -6.78 -66.85
CA GLN A 923 61.15 -7.21 -65.56
C GLN A 923 60.98 -6.02 -64.62
N VAL A 924 59.96 -6.07 -63.78
CA VAL A 924 59.71 -5.03 -62.77
C VAL A 924 59.42 -5.64 -61.42
N ALA A 925 59.85 -4.97 -60.36
CA ALA A 925 59.44 -5.33 -59.02
C ALA A 925 57.99 -4.93 -58.78
N ALA A 926 57.20 -5.81 -58.17
CA ALA A 926 55.84 -5.51 -57.78
C ALA A 926 55.62 -5.89 -56.31
N LEU A 927 55.20 -4.91 -55.52
CA LEU A 927 54.69 -5.14 -54.19
C LEU A 927 53.26 -5.66 -54.29
N ARG A 928 53.04 -6.86 -53.79
CA ARG A 928 51.73 -7.49 -53.69
C ARG A 928 51.28 -7.51 -52.24
N TRP A 929 50.03 -7.15 -51.98
CA TRP A 929 49.41 -7.43 -50.68
C TRP A 929 47.96 -7.87 -50.81
N GLU A 930 47.53 -8.66 -49.82
CA GLU A 930 46.14 -9.05 -49.63
C GLU A 930 45.56 -8.26 -48.47
N THR A 931 44.29 -7.90 -48.56
CA THR A 931 43.47 -7.47 -47.44
C THR A 931 42.44 -8.55 -47.16
N LEU A 932 42.29 -8.90 -45.89
CA LEU A 932 41.30 -9.88 -45.42
C LEU A 932 39.94 -9.20 -45.12
N GLU A 933 39.96 -7.90 -44.86
CA GLU A 933 38.79 -7.05 -44.61
C GLU A 933 39.16 -5.58 -44.88
N GLU A 934 38.22 -4.79 -45.41
CA GLU A 934 38.41 -3.37 -45.77
C GLU A 934 37.23 -2.49 -45.35
N ARG A 935 36.85 -2.58 -44.07
CA ARG A 935 35.73 -1.78 -43.55
C ARG A 935 36.14 -0.32 -43.37
N GLY A 936 35.64 0.54 -44.25
CA GLY A 936 35.84 1.99 -44.16
C GLY A 936 37.20 2.49 -44.68
N THR A 937 37.92 1.64 -45.42
CA THR A 937 39.15 1.98 -46.14
C THR A 937 38.81 2.73 -47.43
N ILE A 938 39.32 3.95 -47.62
CA ILE A 938 39.23 4.66 -48.93
C ILE A 938 40.29 4.12 -49.89
N GLY A 939 41.48 3.79 -49.37
CA GLY A 939 42.59 3.27 -50.16
C GLY A 939 43.92 3.29 -49.43
N PHE A 940 45.00 3.06 -50.16
CA PHE A 940 46.35 2.92 -49.62
C PHE A 940 47.35 3.81 -50.36
N TYR A 941 48.25 4.43 -49.62
CA TYR A 941 49.56 4.83 -50.13
C TYR A 941 50.60 3.78 -49.76
N VAL A 942 51.62 3.64 -50.58
CA VAL A 942 52.73 2.72 -50.33
C VAL A 942 54.00 3.53 -50.24
N GLU A 943 54.80 3.23 -49.23
CA GLU A 943 56.10 3.86 -49.04
C GLU A 943 57.19 2.79 -48.92
N ARG A 944 58.34 3.06 -49.55
CA ARG A 944 59.56 2.26 -49.46
C ARG A 944 60.62 3.01 -48.66
N ARG A 945 61.47 2.26 -47.97
CA ARG A 945 62.74 2.73 -47.43
C ARG A 945 63.91 1.93 -47.99
N GLU A 946 64.92 2.65 -48.47
CA GLU A 946 66.17 2.09 -49.02
C GLU A 946 67.01 1.40 -47.93
N PRO A 947 67.85 0.40 -48.30
CA PRO A 947 68.79 -0.21 -47.37
C PRO A 947 69.71 0.86 -46.74
N GLY A 948 69.65 1.00 -45.41
CA GLY A 948 70.51 1.94 -44.67
C GLY A 948 70.11 3.41 -44.75
N SER A 949 68.95 3.73 -45.33
CA SER A 949 68.33 5.06 -45.27
C SER A 949 67.32 5.15 -44.12
N ASP A 950 67.15 6.35 -43.54
CA ASP A 950 66.09 6.64 -42.57
C ASP A 950 64.84 7.27 -43.22
N ALA A 951 64.90 7.63 -44.50
CA ALA A 951 63.84 8.33 -45.21
C ALA A 951 62.87 7.37 -45.92
N TRP A 952 61.57 7.62 -45.76
CA TRP A 952 60.50 6.96 -46.51
C TRP A 952 60.22 7.70 -47.82
N GLN A 953 60.15 6.97 -48.92
CA GLN A 953 59.79 7.46 -50.24
C GLN A 953 58.42 6.88 -50.63
N ARG A 954 57.47 7.73 -50.99
CA ARG A 954 56.16 7.30 -51.51
C ARG A 954 56.29 6.82 -52.96
N LEU A 955 55.65 5.69 -53.26
CA LEU A 955 55.74 5.02 -54.55
C LEU A 955 54.61 5.42 -55.51
N ASN A 956 53.38 5.56 -55.01
CA ASN A 956 52.23 5.98 -55.80
C ASN A 956 51.89 7.46 -55.58
N GLY A 957 51.70 8.20 -56.67
CA GLY A 957 51.32 9.62 -56.65
C GLY A 957 49.85 9.83 -56.26
N ASP A 958 48.97 8.99 -56.81
CA ASP A 958 47.55 8.96 -56.49
C ASP A 958 47.22 7.82 -55.51
N LEU A 959 46.17 8.02 -54.69
CA LEU A 959 45.70 7.01 -53.75
C LEU A 959 45.27 5.75 -54.50
N LEU A 960 45.79 4.59 -54.09
CA LEU A 960 45.35 3.31 -54.63
C LEU A 960 44.02 2.94 -53.95
N PRO A 961 42.88 2.95 -54.67
CA PRO A 961 41.55 2.89 -54.05
C PRO A 961 41.30 1.51 -53.43
N GLY A 962 40.65 1.52 -52.26
CA GLY A 962 40.17 0.33 -51.59
C GLY A 962 38.98 -0.29 -52.33
N LEU A 963 38.70 -1.56 -52.06
CA LEU A 963 37.55 -2.29 -52.59
C LEU A 963 36.30 -2.02 -51.76
N ILE A 964 35.77 -0.80 -51.91
CA ILE A 964 34.62 -0.26 -51.16
C ILE A 964 33.37 -1.16 -51.24
N THR A 965 33.21 -1.96 -52.30
CA THR A 965 32.07 -2.87 -52.51
C THR A 965 32.33 -4.32 -52.10
N ALA A 966 33.55 -4.69 -51.71
CA ALA A 966 33.92 -6.05 -51.32
C ALA A 966 34.50 -6.03 -49.89
N PRO A 967 33.65 -5.98 -48.85
CA PRO A 967 34.10 -5.83 -47.47
C PRO A 967 34.97 -7.00 -46.97
N MET A 968 35.00 -8.13 -47.69
CA MET A 968 35.87 -9.29 -47.40
C MET A 968 37.31 -9.13 -47.92
N GLY A 969 37.71 -7.89 -48.25
CA GLY A 969 39.05 -7.55 -48.72
C GLY A 969 39.32 -8.00 -50.15
N GLY A 970 40.57 -7.84 -50.60
CA GLY A 970 41.02 -8.27 -51.91
C GLY A 970 42.52 -8.15 -52.10
N GLU A 971 42.95 -8.22 -53.35
CA GLU A 971 44.35 -8.35 -53.70
C GLU A 971 44.83 -7.14 -54.50
N TYR A 972 45.98 -6.61 -54.10
CA TYR A 972 46.56 -5.41 -54.66
C TYR A 972 47.97 -5.65 -55.14
N TRP A 973 48.32 -4.91 -56.18
CA TRP A 973 49.63 -4.92 -56.80
C TRP A 973 50.04 -3.47 -57.06
N LEU A 974 51.26 -3.13 -56.68
CA LEU A 974 51.90 -1.85 -57.00
C LEU A 974 53.31 -2.10 -57.52
N VAL A 975 53.63 -1.57 -58.69
CA VAL A 975 54.98 -1.67 -59.27
C VAL A 975 55.91 -0.71 -58.55
N ASP A 976 57.14 -1.19 -58.29
CA ASP A 976 58.24 -0.37 -57.82
C ASP A 976 59.38 -0.35 -58.86
N PRO A 977 59.43 0.67 -59.73
CA PRO A 977 60.42 0.77 -60.79
C PRO A 977 61.87 0.96 -60.33
N GLN A 978 62.09 1.29 -59.05
CA GLN A 978 63.43 1.59 -58.51
C GLN A 978 64.00 0.44 -57.68
N ALA A 979 63.20 -0.60 -57.40
CA ALA A 979 63.66 -1.75 -56.66
C ALA A 979 64.50 -2.68 -57.56
N GLN A 980 65.72 -3.00 -57.11
CA GLN A 980 66.71 -3.79 -57.85
C GLN A 980 66.78 -5.23 -57.35
N ALA A 981 67.04 -6.15 -58.28
CA ALA A 981 67.17 -7.58 -57.98
C ALA A 981 68.28 -7.84 -56.96
N GLY A 982 68.02 -8.71 -55.98
CA GLY A 982 68.96 -9.07 -54.92
C GLY A 982 69.09 -8.07 -53.77
N GLN A 983 68.33 -6.97 -53.78
CA GLN A 983 68.29 -6.01 -52.66
C GLN A 983 67.13 -6.30 -51.70
N THR A 984 67.27 -5.85 -50.45
CA THR A 984 66.21 -5.93 -49.42
C THR A 984 65.73 -4.54 -49.06
N TYR A 985 64.45 -4.29 -49.24
CA TYR A 985 63.82 -3.01 -48.95
C TYR A 985 62.84 -3.15 -47.80
N GLU A 986 62.49 -2.04 -47.15
CA GLU A 986 61.36 -2.02 -46.23
C GLU A 986 60.17 -1.30 -46.86
N TYR A 987 59.00 -1.94 -46.84
CA TYR A 987 57.76 -1.36 -47.33
C TYR A 987 56.79 -1.14 -46.19
N ARG A 988 55.98 -0.09 -46.27
CA ARG A 988 54.81 0.11 -45.42
C ARG A 988 53.62 0.56 -46.24
N LEU A 989 52.44 0.15 -45.81
CA LEU A 989 51.17 0.62 -46.36
C LEU A 989 50.63 1.71 -45.44
N ILE A 990 50.16 2.81 -46.02
CA ILE A 990 49.47 3.88 -45.33
C ILE A 990 48.02 3.84 -45.81
N GLU A 991 47.15 3.18 -45.03
CA GLU A 991 45.71 3.24 -45.24
C GLU A 991 45.22 4.67 -45.05
N LEU A 992 44.35 5.14 -45.95
CA LEU A 992 43.52 6.30 -45.76
C LEU A 992 42.09 5.83 -45.44
N GLU A 993 41.62 6.12 -44.24
CA GLU A 993 40.29 5.75 -43.79
C GLU A 993 39.24 6.78 -44.26
N ALA A 994 37.96 6.40 -44.31
CA ALA A 994 36.81 7.24 -44.70
C ALA A 994 36.73 8.58 -43.94
N ARG A 995 37.37 8.63 -42.76
CA ARG A 995 37.45 9.78 -41.84
C ARG A 995 38.65 10.70 -42.12
N GLY A 996 39.48 10.41 -43.12
CA GLY A 996 40.72 11.16 -43.43
C GLY A 996 41.90 10.88 -42.50
N GLN A 997 41.76 9.96 -41.54
CA GLN A 997 42.89 9.48 -40.74
C GLN A 997 43.73 8.50 -41.56
N THR A 998 45.03 8.46 -41.24
CA THR A 998 45.98 7.56 -41.88
C THR A 998 46.50 6.52 -40.90
N ARG A 999 46.54 5.25 -41.32
CA ARG A 999 47.07 4.15 -40.50
C ARG A 999 48.21 3.44 -41.22
N SER A 1000 49.31 3.20 -40.50
CA SER A 1000 50.49 2.55 -41.08
C SER A 1000 50.52 1.06 -40.74
N TYR A 1001 50.83 0.23 -41.74
CA TYR A 1001 51.04 -1.20 -41.63
C TYR A 1001 52.45 -1.58 -42.08
N GLY A 1002 53.07 -2.55 -41.40
CA GLY A 1002 54.48 -2.87 -41.54
C GLY A 1002 55.36 -2.10 -40.53
N PRO A 1003 56.64 -1.85 -40.82
CA PRO A 1003 57.30 -2.15 -42.10
C PRO A 1003 57.55 -3.64 -42.31
N TRP A 1004 57.49 -4.10 -43.56
CA TRP A 1004 57.93 -5.43 -43.97
C TRP A 1004 59.27 -5.34 -44.69
N SER A 1005 60.27 -6.08 -44.22
CA SER A 1005 61.54 -6.24 -44.92
C SER A 1005 61.40 -7.31 -46.00
N LEU A 1006 61.40 -6.90 -47.26
CA LEU A 1006 61.15 -7.76 -48.43
C LEU A 1006 62.36 -7.72 -49.37
N SER A 1007 62.89 -8.89 -49.71
CA SER A 1007 63.98 -9.05 -50.67
C SER A 1007 63.43 -9.30 -52.06
N LEU A 1008 63.91 -8.55 -53.06
CA LEU A 1008 63.60 -8.86 -54.46
C LEU A 1008 64.48 -10.04 -54.90
N PRO A 1009 63.91 -11.16 -55.38
CA PRO A 1009 64.68 -12.29 -55.87
C PRO A 1009 65.65 -11.88 -56.99
N GLN A 1010 66.80 -12.58 -57.09
CA GLN A 1010 67.74 -12.44 -58.19
C GLN A 1010 67.26 -13.13 -59.47
#